data_AF-A0A9D6A2Y5-F1
#
_entry.id   AF-A0A9D6A2Y5-F1
#
_cell.length_a   1.000
_cell.length_b   1.000
_cell.length_c   1.000
_cell.angle_alpha   90.00
_cell.angle_beta   90.00
_cell.angle_gamma   90.00
#
_symmetry.space_group_name_H-M   'P 1'
#
loop_
_entity.id
_entity.type
_entity.pdbx_description
1 polymer ?
#
loop_
_entity_poly.entity_id
_entity_poly.type
_entity_poly.pdbx_seq_one_letter_code
_entity_poly.pdbx_strand_id
1 'polypeptide(L)'
;MTESKRALSDYIYQSKYSLYREDLGRKEVWEESGERIYQMHLTHLGIHAPAALQDEWFMEQLHEAIDYYKQKKFVGSQRNLQFGGEPVLKSSAKSYNCSYSHCDRLEVFRETEWLLLSGCGCGLSVEQAHVDKLPDLLPLEELLEESEVFRIPDSIEGWSDAIHRLLEFFFVPGTTRPVFDYTDIRPKGSKIAGRFLAPGPDGLRIALDNIRKLLREAVTAGQRRLSALQCTDIIAHLADSVLSGGVRRSALMILFSPEDEEMVNCKHGDWFSTNPQRARFNMSAALDRGQVAREVYERLFEAMRTSGDPGLYWRDEFGIGCNPCCEIGFRPVDQYGNTGWQVCNLVSINGLCCTTEEEFYKICRCASTLATVQATYMDFAYLSPATRNIIESDPLIGVSIGGIMNNPQVLTNPNILSVGAMQVRQQNAKVARILGINPATRTTCVKPDGTVSLLLGMTSGIHGAYAKRYLRSVEANIEEPNLKAYEEANPKAVQPNIFKPTTDKKIFFPIEESEETLLRSELAGLKLLEYVKLVQQSWVIPGMTDMNSPIKNNVSNTVDVPNDQWDVVRDWVWENQDYIAGVTFLSSYGDMDLPQAPMCRVATPEEILREYGVGSMFASGLVVEAIEVFGDLWKACESAQGRGEQLFVSDQALADYLQKNDLDEATITEEERKHILATLNAKLNDKVENLAAKRDIVRRIIKFAANYCRGDVYKAVNLLKSVNNLHLFEVLKKTYKPVDWKMVDFGGKRYA
;
A
#
# COMPACT_ATOMS: atom_id res chain seq x y z
N MET A 1 -23.09 -7.73 -6.13
CA MET A 1 -22.10 -6.75 -6.66
C MET A 1 -22.67 -6.07 -7.91
N THR A 2 -22.60 -4.74 -8.00
CA THR A 2 -22.99 -3.95 -9.19
C THR A 2 -22.08 -4.26 -10.38
N GLU A 3 -22.52 -3.88 -11.58
CA GLU A 3 -21.75 -4.13 -12.82
C GLU A 3 -20.40 -3.41 -12.82
N SER A 4 -20.35 -2.15 -12.40
CA SER A 4 -19.11 -1.36 -12.35
C SER A 4 -18.11 -1.87 -11.29
N LYS A 5 -18.60 -2.38 -10.15
CA LYS A 5 -17.74 -3.06 -9.17
C LYS A 5 -17.16 -4.36 -9.73
N ARG A 6 -17.91 -5.12 -10.53
CA ARG A 6 -17.39 -6.29 -11.25
C ARG A 6 -16.34 -5.90 -12.28
N ALA A 7 -16.58 -4.81 -13.02
CA ALA A 7 -15.61 -4.28 -13.99
C ALA A 7 -14.26 -3.96 -13.34
N LEU A 8 -14.28 -3.28 -12.19
CA LEU A 8 -13.10 -2.99 -11.39
C LEU A 8 -12.45 -4.28 -10.86
N SER A 9 -13.24 -5.20 -10.28
CA SER A 9 -12.77 -6.49 -9.78
C SER A 9 -12.02 -7.28 -10.84
N ASP A 10 -12.60 -7.41 -12.03
CA ASP A 10 -12.03 -8.19 -13.14
C ASP A 10 -10.79 -7.50 -13.70
N TYR A 11 -10.79 -6.17 -13.83
CA TYR A 11 -9.61 -5.43 -14.25
C TYR A 11 -8.45 -5.59 -13.27
N ILE A 12 -8.70 -5.47 -11.96
CA ILE A 12 -7.68 -5.63 -10.91
C ILE A 12 -7.13 -7.06 -10.93
N TYR A 13 -8.00 -8.07 -11.04
CA TYR A 13 -7.59 -9.45 -11.18
C TYR A 13 -6.68 -9.65 -12.39
N GLN A 14 -7.11 -9.18 -13.56
CA GLN A 14 -6.40 -9.41 -14.82
C GLN A 14 -5.08 -8.64 -14.95
N SER A 15 -5.00 -7.46 -14.34
CA SER A 15 -3.80 -6.63 -14.36
C SER A 15 -2.77 -7.05 -13.30
N LYS A 16 -3.19 -7.59 -12.14
CA LYS A 16 -2.29 -7.82 -11.00
C LYS A 16 -2.06 -9.28 -10.63
N TYR A 17 -3.00 -10.18 -10.92
CA TYR A 17 -2.98 -11.54 -10.37
C TYR A 17 -3.02 -12.65 -11.41
N SER A 18 -3.66 -12.45 -12.56
CA SER A 18 -3.74 -13.51 -13.57
C SER A 18 -2.38 -13.80 -14.20
N LEU A 19 -2.06 -15.09 -14.29
CA LEU A 19 -0.85 -15.58 -14.93
C LEU A 19 -1.07 -15.88 -16.41
N TYR A 20 -0.02 -15.65 -17.21
CA TYR A 20 -0.03 -16.02 -18.62
C TYR A 20 0.04 -17.54 -18.78
N ARG A 21 -0.84 -18.08 -19.63
CA ARG A 21 -0.94 -19.49 -20.01
C ARG A 21 -0.44 -19.63 -21.44
N GLU A 22 0.81 -20.09 -21.59
CA GLU A 22 1.44 -20.23 -22.91
C GLU A 22 0.67 -21.20 -23.82
N ASP A 23 0.08 -22.25 -23.25
CA ASP A 23 -0.73 -23.24 -23.94
C ASP A 23 -2.05 -22.68 -24.50
N LEU A 24 -2.56 -21.59 -23.92
CA LEU A 24 -3.80 -20.94 -24.36
C LEU A 24 -3.56 -19.60 -25.07
N GLY A 25 -2.33 -19.10 -25.08
CA GLY A 25 -1.98 -17.80 -25.68
C GLY A 25 -2.62 -16.58 -24.97
N ARG A 26 -3.05 -16.73 -23.72
CA ARG A 26 -3.76 -15.69 -22.95
C ARG A 26 -3.45 -15.76 -21.46
N LYS A 27 -3.88 -14.77 -20.68
CA LYS A 27 -3.89 -14.89 -19.22
C LYS A 27 -5.04 -15.78 -18.74
N GLU A 28 -4.85 -16.39 -17.58
CA GLU A 28 -5.87 -17.21 -16.92
C GLU A 28 -7.07 -16.36 -16.45
N VAL A 29 -8.23 -17.01 -16.31
CA VAL A 29 -9.41 -16.42 -15.65
C VAL A 29 -9.51 -16.90 -14.20
N TRP A 30 -10.34 -16.22 -13.38
CA TRP A 30 -10.40 -16.42 -11.92
C TRP A 30 -10.52 -17.90 -11.51
N GLU A 31 -11.44 -18.63 -12.15
CA GLU A 31 -11.65 -20.07 -11.89
C GLU A 31 -10.40 -20.91 -12.17
N GLU A 32 -9.65 -20.58 -13.21
CA GLU A 32 -8.41 -21.27 -13.58
C GLU A 32 -7.30 -21.00 -12.57
N SER A 33 -7.21 -19.78 -12.02
CA SER A 33 -6.31 -19.50 -10.88
C SER A 33 -6.69 -20.31 -9.65
N GLY A 34 -7.98 -20.38 -9.32
CA GLY A 34 -8.49 -21.16 -8.18
C GLY A 34 -8.12 -22.62 -8.31
N GLU A 35 -8.28 -23.20 -9.51
CA GLU A 35 -7.86 -24.57 -9.78
C GLU A 35 -6.36 -24.77 -9.68
N ARG A 36 -5.56 -23.88 -10.26
CA ARG A 36 -4.08 -23.93 -10.16
C ARG A 36 -3.60 -23.90 -8.71
N ILE A 37 -4.19 -23.03 -7.89
CA ILE A 37 -3.85 -22.93 -6.46
C ILE A 37 -4.26 -24.20 -5.72
N TYR A 38 -5.43 -24.76 -6.03
CA TYR A 38 -5.87 -26.03 -5.44
C TYR A 38 -4.89 -27.18 -5.77
N GLN A 39 -4.54 -27.35 -7.04
CA GLN A 39 -3.58 -28.39 -7.47
C GLN A 39 -2.19 -28.19 -6.85
N MET A 40 -1.74 -26.95 -6.70
CA MET A 40 -0.50 -26.63 -5.98
C MET A 40 -0.56 -27.10 -4.51
N HIS A 41 -1.66 -26.85 -3.82
CA HIS A 41 -1.84 -27.31 -2.45
C HIS A 41 -1.90 -28.83 -2.34
N LEU A 42 -2.60 -29.52 -3.24
CA LEU A 42 -2.61 -30.99 -3.28
C LEU A 42 -1.21 -31.56 -3.50
N THR A 43 -0.43 -30.97 -4.41
CA THR A 43 0.96 -31.38 -4.68
C THR A 43 1.83 -31.25 -3.43
N HIS A 44 1.75 -30.10 -2.76
CA HIS A 44 2.47 -29.83 -1.51
C HIS A 44 2.08 -30.82 -0.41
N LEU A 45 0.78 -31.01 -0.19
CA LEU A 45 0.27 -31.94 0.82
C LEU A 45 0.62 -33.39 0.52
N GLY A 46 0.70 -33.79 -0.75
CA GLY A 46 1.14 -35.14 -1.12
C GLY A 46 2.58 -35.46 -0.68
N ILE A 47 3.42 -34.44 -0.52
CA ILE A 47 4.79 -34.58 -0.02
C ILE A 47 4.83 -34.44 1.51
N HIS A 48 4.17 -33.42 2.07
CA HIS A 48 4.34 -33.04 3.47
C HIS A 48 3.31 -33.64 4.44
N ALA A 49 2.11 -33.98 3.96
CA ALA A 49 1.02 -34.53 4.76
C ALA A 49 0.16 -35.53 3.96
N PRO A 50 0.74 -36.60 3.37
CA PRO A 50 0.00 -37.50 2.48
C PRO A 50 -1.18 -38.21 3.16
N ALA A 51 -1.09 -38.45 4.47
CA ALA A 51 -2.19 -39.01 5.26
C ALA A 51 -3.43 -38.11 5.29
N ALA A 52 -3.26 -36.78 5.26
CA ALA A 52 -4.37 -35.84 5.22
C ALA A 52 -5.20 -35.98 3.94
N LEU A 53 -4.56 -36.31 2.82
CA LEU A 53 -5.25 -36.53 1.54
C LEU A 53 -6.11 -37.80 1.53
N GLN A 54 -5.95 -38.68 2.52
CA GLN A 54 -6.79 -39.87 2.72
C GLN A 54 -7.89 -39.66 3.76
N ASP A 55 -7.88 -38.53 4.49
CA ASP A 55 -8.90 -38.18 5.47
C ASP A 55 -10.12 -37.56 4.76
N GLU A 56 -11.23 -38.31 4.72
CA GLU A 56 -12.45 -37.91 4.01
C GLU A 56 -13.02 -36.58 4.52
N TRP A 57 -12.99 -36.36 5.84
CA TRP A 57 -13.51 -35.13 6.43
C TRP A 57 -12.67 -33.93 6.00
N PHE A 58 -11.34 -34.02 6.08
CA PHE A 58 -10.46 -32.95 5.64
C PHE A 58 -10.63 -32.64 4.16
N MET A 59 -10.72 -33.65 3.29
CA MET A 59 -10.91 -33.43 1.86
C MET A 59 -12.26 -32.78 1.55
N GLU A 60 -13.34 -33.14 2.27
CA GLU A 60 -14.63 -32.43 2.17
C GLU A 60 -14.49 -30.95 2.55
N GLN A 61 -13.81 -30.66 3.67
CA GLN A 61 -13.60 -29.26 4.10
C GLN A 61 -12.71 -28.48 3.13
N LEU A 62 -11.71 -29.13 2.53
CA LEU A 62 -10.81 -28.50 1.57
C LEU A 62 -11.54 -28.19 0.26
N HIS A 63 -12.32 -29.13 -0.28
CA HIS A 63 -13.14 -28.90 -1.47
C HIS A 63 -14.10 -27.74 -1.26
N GLU A 64 -14.82 -27.74 -0.14
CA GLU A 64 -15.75 -26.66 0.19
C GLU A 64 -15.05 -25.30 0.34
N ALA A 65 -13.86 -25.28 0.95
CA ALA A 65 -13.07 -24.05 1.05
C ALA A 65 -12.65 -23.53 -0.33
N ILE A 66 -12.25 -24.41 -1.25
CA ILE A 66 -11.89 -24.04 -2.62
C ILE A 66 -13.11 -23.54 -3.41
N ASP A 67 -14.28 -24.14 -3.22
CA ASP A 67 -15.52 -23.68 -3.85
C ASP A 67 -15.92 -22.28 -3.37
N TYR A 68 -15.81 -22.01 -2.07
CA TYR A 68 -16.04 -20.68 -1.50
C TYR A 68 -14.99 -19.66 -1.96
N TYR A 69 -13.74 -20.07 -2.11
CA TYR A 69 -12.68 -19.24 -2.70
C TYR A 69 -13.02 -18.86 -4.15
N LYS A 70 -13.40 -19.84 -4.99
CA LYS A 70 -13.81 -19.62 -6.39
C LYS A 70 -15.02 -18.68 -6.49
N GLN A 71 -15.95 -18.76 -5.53
CA GLN A 71 -17.06 -17.82 -5.40
C GLN A 71 -16.69 -16.42 -4.85
N LYS A 72 -15.40 -16.14 -4.60
CA LYS A 72 -14.90 -14.87 -4.02
C LYS A 72 -15.52 -14.55 -2.64
N LYS A 73 -15.90 -15.57 -1.85
CA LYS A 73 -16.38 -15.43 -0.47
C LYS A 73 -15.26 -15.10 0.50
N PHE A 74 -14.04 -15.49 0.15
CA PHE A 74 -12.80 -15.08 0.79
C PHE A 74 -11.66 -15.26 -0.23
N VAL A 75 -10.48 -14.75 0.08
CA VAL A 75 -9.26 -15.02 -0.68
C VAL A 75 -8.13 -15.44 0.25
N GLY A 76 -7.40 -16.47 -0.16
CA GLY A 76 -6.14 -16.89 0.45
C GLY A 76 -4.98 -15.92 0.19
N SER A 77 -3.76 -16.43 0.30
CA SER A 77 -2.56 -15.64 0.06
C SER A 77 -2.58 -15.00 -1.33
N GLN A 78 -2.42 -13.68 -1.37
CA GLN A 78 -2.27 -12.94 -2.63
C GLN A 78 -0.99 -13.35 -3.36
N ARG A 79 0.01 -13.88 -2.64
CA ARG A 79 1.19 -14.45 -3.29
C ARG A 79 0.86 -15.75 -4.02
N ASN A 80 -0.08 -16.56 -3.55
CA ASN A 80 -0.49 -17.79 -4.26
C ASN A 80 -1.21 -17.47 -5.58
N LEU A 81 -1.97 -16.38 -5.62
CA LEU A 81 -2.48 -15.83 -6.88
C LEU A 81 -1.32 -15.44 -7.82
N GLN A 82 -0.35 -14.69 -7.32
CA GLN A 82 0.75 -14.14 -8.11
C GLN A 82 1.82 -15.16 -8.52
N PHE A 83 2.15 -16.13 -7.66
CA PHE A 83 3.30 -17.03 -7.80
C PHE A 83 2.93 -18.50 -7.80
N GLY A 84 1.67 -18.86 -7.52
CA GLY A 84 1.27 -20.25 -7.28
C GLY A 84 1.63 -21.22 -8.40
N GLY A 85 1.83 -22.47 -8.03
CA GLY A 85 2.46 -23.52 -8.82
C GLY A 85 3.95 -23.63 -8.46
N GLU A 86 4.77 -23.97 -9.45
CA GLU A 86 6.18 -24.30 -9.26
C GLU A 86 7.01 -23.30 -8.42
N PRO A 87 6.88 -21.96 -8.58
CA PRO A 87 7.67 -21.04 -7.76
C PRO A 87 7.41 -21.19 -6.25
N VAL A 88 6.16 -21.37 -5.84
CA VAL A 88 5.79 -21.56 -4.42
C VAL A 88 6.21 -22.94 -3.92
N LEU A 89 6.09 -23.98 -4.75
CA LEU A 89 6.55 -25.34 -4.40
C LEU A 89 8.07 -25.41 -4.21
N LYS A 90 8.84 -24.59 -4.93
CA LYS A 90 10.31 -24.48 -4.76
C LYS A 90 10.74 -23.68 -3.55
N SER A 91 9.96 -22.71 -3.12
CA SER A 91 10.32 -21.81 -2.02
C SER A 91 9.08 -21.34 -1.28
N SER A 92 8.95 -21.77 -0.02
CA SER A 92 7.80 -21.43 0.82
C SER A 92 7.67 -19.92 1.02
N ALA A 93 8.78 -19.17 1.03
CA ALA A 93 8.79 -17.71 1.18
C ALA A 93 7.89 -17.00 0.15
N LYS A 94 7.74 -17.56 -1.05
CA LYS A 94 6.86 -17.02 -2.10
C LYS A 94 5.37 -17.23 -1.82
N SER A 95 4.99 -17.99 -0.79
CA SER A 95 3.60 -18.10 -0.31
C SER A 95 3.25 -17.00 0.69
N TYR A 96 4.24 -16.42 1.37
CA TYR A 96 4.04 -15.49 2.48
C TYR A 96 3.95 -14.03 2.01
N ASN A 97 2.96 -13.31 2.54
CA ASN A 97 2.80 -11.89 2.22
C ASN A 97 3.81 -11.02 2.97
N CYS A 98 4.07 -11.32 4.25
CA CYS A 98 4.85 -10.49 5.16
C CYS A 98 5.59 -11.32 6.21
N SER A 99 6.61 -10.70 6.81
CA SER A 99 7.52 -11.27 7.80
C SER A 99 7.97 -10.21 8.82
N TYR A 100 8.58 -10.63 9.93
CA TYR A 100 9.21 -9.74 10.92
C TYR A 100 10.50 -10.34 11.53
N SER A 101 11.49 -9.49 11.83
CA SER A 101 12.74 -9.84 12.54
C SER A 101 13.32 -8.65 13.33
N HIS A 102 14.44 -8.86 14.03
CA HIS A 102 15.23 -7.81 14.67
C HIS A 102 16.49 -7.52 13.87
N CYS A 103 16.90 -6.25 13.79
CA CYS A 103 18.16 -5.85 13.20
C CYS A 103 19.29 -6.02 14.22
N ASP A 104 19.67 -7.26 14.50
CA ASP A 104 20.60 -7.63 15.58
C ASP A 104 21.79 -8.51 15.16
N ARG A 105 21.86 -8.84 13.87
CA ARG A 105 22.93 -9.66 13.27
C ARG A 105 23.18 -9.20 11.83
N LEU A 106 24.40 -9.38 11.32
CA LEU A 106 24.76 -8.90 9.99
C LEU A 106 23.97 -9.61 8.87
N GLU A 107 23.55 -10.85 9.12
CA GLU A 107 22.78 -11.68 8.21
C GLU A 107 21.38 -11.12 7.93
N VAL A 108 20.82 -10.32 8.85
CA VAL A 108 19.46 -9.77 8.69
C VAL A 108 19.31 -8.96 7.40
N PHE A 109 20.37 -8.28 6.96
CA PHE A 109 20.34 -7.46 5.75
C PHE A 109 20.21 -8.31 4.48
N ARG A 110 20.99 -9.41 4.35
CA ARG A 110 20.84 -10.33 3.21
C ARG A 110 19.53 -11.10 3.25
N GLU A 111 19.07 -11.48 4.44
CA GLU A 111 17.79 -12.16 4.62
C GLU A 111 16.62 -11.24 4.24
N THR A 112 16.73 -9.94 4.55
CA THR A 112 15.76 -8.92 4.12
C THR A 112 15.73 -8.79 2.60
N GLU A 113 16.87 -8.64 1.93
CA GLU A 113 16.95 -8.60 0.45
C GLU A 113 16.30 -9.85 -0.17
N TRP A 114 16.62 -11.04 0.35
CA TRP A 114 16.08 -12.31 -0.14
C TRP A 114 14.56 -12.42 0.04
N LEU A 115 14.02 -11.99 1.18
CA LEU A 115 12.58 -11.97 1.45
C LEU A 115 11.85 -10.97 0.53
N LEU A 116 12.40 -9.77 0.35
CA LEU A 116 11.84 -8.76 -0.54
C LEU A 116 11.83 -9.25 -2.00
N LEU A 117 12.92 -9.86 -2.49
CA LEU A 117 13.01 -10.50 -3.81
C LEU A 117 12.07 -11.71 -3.94
N SER A 118 11.74 -12.37 -2.83
CA SER A 118 10.71 -13.42 -2.78
C SER A 118 9.28 -12.87 -2.81
N GLY A 119 9.11 -11.55 -2.75
CA GLY A 119 7.81 -10.87 -2.75
C GLY A 119 7.12 -10.84 -1.39
N CYS A 120 7.87 -11.07 -0.31
CA CYS A 120 7.43 -11.02 1.08
C CYS A 120 7.86 -9.67 1.70
N GLY A 121 6.93 -8.92 2.29
CA GLY A 121 7.25 -7.69 3.00
C GLY A 121 7.97 -7.95 4.33
N CYS A 122 8.77 -7.00 4.80
CA CYS A 122 9.59 -7.17 6.01
C CYS A 122 9.29 -6.06 7.02
N GLY A 123 8.89 -6.45 8.23
CA GLY A 123 8.99 -5.60 9.41
C GLY A 123 10.32 -5.84 10.11
N LEU A 124 11.01 -4.80 10.57
CA LEU A 124 12.23 -4.93 11.34
C LEU A 124 12.20 -4.01 12.56
N SER A 125 12.74 -4.46 13.69
CA SER A 125 13.11 -3.56 14.76
C SER A 125 14.56 -3.11 14.62
N VAL A 126 14.74 -1.79 14.56
CA VAL A 126 16.04 -1.08 14.64
C VAL A 126 16.15 -0.33 15.97
N GLU A 127 15.38 -0.72 16.98
CA GLU A 127 15.53 -0.20 18.34
C GLU A 127 16.99 -0.36 18.81
N GLN A 128 17.47 0.60 19.59
CA GLN A 128 18.90 0.71 19.93
C GLN A 128 19.45 -0.61 20.52
N ALA A 129 18.70 -1.27 21.40
CA ALA A 129 19.08 -2.53 22.02
C ALA A 129 19.24 -3.71 21.02
N HIS A 130 18.69 -3.62 19.82
CA HIS A 130 18.94 -4.58 18.73
C HIS A 130 20.16 -4.16 17.91
N VAL A 131 20.23 -2.89 17.50
CA VAL A 131 21.34 -2.36 16.69
C VAL A 131 22.68 -2.47 17.43
N ASP A 132 22.69 -2.31 18.75
CA ASP A 132 23.87 -2.48 19.61
C ASP A 132 24.48 -3.89 19.58
N LYS A 133 23.72 -4.90 19.14
CA LYS A 133 24.19 -6.29 19.01
C LYS A 133 24.96 -6.52 17.69
N LEU A 134 24.85 -5.62 16.72
CA LEU A 134 25.62 -5.72 15.47
C LEU A 134 27.13 -5.63 15.77
N PRO A 135 28.00 -6.29 14.98
CA PRO A 135 29.44 -6.14 15.11
C PRO A 135 29.89 -4.68 14.91
N ASP A 136 31.07 -4.33 15.43
CA ASP A 136 31.60 -2.98 15.25
C ASP A 136 32.03 -2.79 13.80
N LEU A 137 31.81 -1.58 13.25
CA LEU A 137 32.47 -1.14 12.03
C LEU A 137 33.99 -1.18 12.23
N LEU A 138 34.71 -1.71 11.25
CA LEU A 138 36.17 -1.68 11.25
C LEU A 138 36.68 -0.23 11.10
N PRO A 139 37.76 0.14 11.80
CA PRO A 139 38.48 1.39 11.52
C PRO A 139 38.96 1.45 10.07
N LEU A 140 39.12 2.66 9.54
CA LEU A 140 39.52 2.87 8.14
C LEU A 140 40.85 2.17 7.82
N GLU A 141 41.78 2.19 8.77
CA GLU A 141 43.10 1.56 8.69
C GLU A 141 43.07 0.02 8.72
N GLU A 142 41.98 -0.59 9.17
CA GLU A 142 41.80 -2.05 9.17
C GLU A 142 41.14 -2.56 7.88
N LEU A 143 40.59 -1.66 7.05
CA LEU A 143 40.04 -2.03 5.75
C LEU A 143 41.15 -2.38 4.76
N LEU A 144 41.12 -3.60 4.21
CA LEU A 144 42.13 -4.04 3.25
C LEU A 144 42.06 -3.23 1.93
N GLU A 145 43.23 -2.84 1.42
CA GLU A 145 43.35 -2.25 0.08
C GLU A 145 43.15 -3.29 -1.03
N GLU A 146 43.53 -4.54 -0.74
CA GLU A 146 43.38 -5.69 -1.63
C GLU A 146 41.93 -5.89 -2.04
N SER A 147 41.74 -6.22 -3.32
CA SER A 147 40.42 -6.41 -3.90
C SER A 147 40.28 -7.78 -4.55
N GLU A 148 39.10 -8.36 -4.41
CA GLU A 148 38.74 -9.67 -4.96
C GLU A 148 37.51 -9.53 -5.86
N VAL A 149 37.50 -10.23 -6.99
CA VAL A 149 36.31 -10.27 -7.87
C VAL A 149 35.26 -11.17 -7.24
N PHE A 150 34.07 -10.62 -6.99
CA PHE A 150 32.90 -11.38 -6.56
C PHE A 150 31.92 -11.49 -7.72
N ARG A 151 31.87 -12.67 -8.35
CA ARG A 151 30.96 -12.96 -9.46
C ARG A 151 29.57 -13.29 -8.91
N ILE A 152 28.58 -12.47 -9.25
CA ILE A 152 27.23 -12.57 -8.70
C ILE A 152 26.40 -13.56 -9.52
N PRO A 153 25.96 -14.71 -8.94
CA PRO A 153 25.08 -15.62 -9.63
C PRO A 153 23.73 -14.98 -9.99
N ASP A 154 23.12 -15.44 -11.09
CA ASP A 154 21.79 -14.99 -11.55
C ASP A 154 20.63 -15.61 -10.75
N SER A 155 20.65 -15.37 -9.43
CA SER A 155 19.63 -15.82 -8.48
C SER A 155 19.38 -14.77 -7.38
N ILE A 156 18.26 -14.90 -6.67
CA ILE A 156 17.93 -13.99 -5.56
C ILE A 156 18.89 -14.19 -4.38
N GLU A 157 19.41 -15.40 -4.21
CA GLU A 157 20.47 -15.72 -3.25
C GLU A 157 21.77 -15.01 -3.64
N GLY A 158 22.18 -15.05 -4.91
CA GLY A 158 23.38 -14.36 -5.39
C GLY A 158 23.32 -12.85 -5.18
N TRP A 159 22.16 -12.23 -5.41
CA TRP A 159 21.93 -10.81 -5.12
C TRP A 159 22.08 -10.51 -3.62
N SER A 160 21.49 -11.35 -2.78
CA SER A 160 21.52 -11.21 -1.32
C SER A 160 22.93 -11.44 -0.74
N ASP A 161 23.67 -12.39 -1.30
CA ASP A 161 25.05 -12.68 -0.91
C ASP A 161 26.02 -11.56 -1.33
N ALA A 162 25.75 -10.85 -2.43
CA ALA A 162 26.52 -9.67 -2.82
C ALA A 162 26.39 -8.53 -1.79
N ILE A 163 25.18 -8.30 -1.26
CA ILE A 163 24.94 -7.36 -0.15
C ILE A 163 25.72 -7.79 1.09
N HIS A 164 25.65 -9.08 1.45
CA HIS A 164 26.37 -9.59 2.61
C HIS A 164 27.88 -9.42 2.48
N ARG A 165 28.43 -9.74 1.30
CA ARG A 165 29.86 -9.64 1.03
C ARG A 165 30.38 -8.19 1.12
N LEU A 166 29.53 -7.22 0.74
CA LEU A 166 29.83 -5.80 0.93
C LEU A 166 29.88 -5.46 2.43
N LEU A 167 28.91 -5.93 3.21
CA LEU A 167 28.86 -5.70 4.65
C LEU A 167 30.06 -6.36 5.37
N GLU A 168 30.39 -7.62 5.07
CA GLU A 168 31.56 -8.30 5.64
C GLU A 168 32.84 -7.49 5.50
N PHE A 169 33.05 -6.82 4.36
CA PHE A 169 34.22 -5.95 4.15
C PHE A 169 34.35 -4.83 5.20
N PHE A 170 33.24 -4.30 5.71
CA PHE A 170 33.24 -3.22 6.70
C PHE A 170 33.16 -3.71 8.15
N PHE A 171 32.83 -4.98 8.39
CA PHE A 171 32.54 -5.50 9.74
C PHE A 171 33.42 -6.69 10.17
N VAL A 172 34.04 -7.41 9.22
CA VAL A 172 34.78 -8.65 9.49
C VAL A 172 36.26 -8.47 9.14
N PRO A 173 37.18 -8.50 10.13
CA PRO A 173 38.61 -8.31 9.89
C PRO A 173 39.19 -9.29 8.86
N GLY A 174 40.12 -8.81 8.03
CA GLY A 174 40.78 -9.64 7.02
C GLY A 174 39.95 -9.90 5.76
N THR A 175 38.75 -9.32 5.65
CA THR A 175 37.91 -9.41 4.46
C THR A 175 38.42 -8.50 3.35
N THR A 176 38.68 -9.04 2.16
CA THR A 176 39.13 -8.25 0.99
C THR A 176 37.99 -7.42 0.41
N ARG A 177 38.31 -6.33 -0.28
CA ARG A 177 37.33 -5.45 -0.91
C ARG A 177 36.66 -6.13 -2.11
N PRO A 178 35.32 -6.30 -2.14
CA PRO A 178 34.67 -6.96 -3.26
C PRO A 178 34.57 -6.03 -4.48
N VAL A 179 34.95 -6.56 -5.64
CA VAL A 179 34.70 -5.99 -6.98
C VAL A 179 33.63 -6.84 -7.64
N PHE A 180 32.41 -6.29 -7.69
CA PHE A 180 31.25 -7.04 -8.16
C PHE A 180 31.22 -7.19 -9.68
N ASP A 181 31.17 -8.44 -10.14
CA ASP A 181 30.96 -8.80 -11.54
C ASP A 181 29.50 -9.23 -11.74
N TYR A 182 28.79 -8.46 -12.57
CA TYR A 182 27.36 -8.62 -12.88
C TYR A 182 27.10 -9.43 -14.16
N THR A 183 28.15 -9.96 -14.81
CA THR A 183 28.07 -10.56 -16.16
C THR A 183 27.08 -11.72 -16.25
N ASP A 184 26.88 -12.47 -15.17
CA ASP A 184 25.94 -13.59 -15.15
C ASP A 184 24.47 -13.17 -15.01
N ILE A 185 24.21 -11.99 -14.44
CA ILE A 185 22.84 -11.53 -14.19
C ILE A 185 22.14 -11.25 -15.50
N ARG A 186 20.96 -11.85 -15.68
CA ARG A 186 20.19 -11.73 -16.92
C ARG A 186 19.84 -10.26 -17.24
N PRO A 187 19.80 -9.87 -18.52
CA PRO A 187 19.49 -8.50 -18.90
C PRO A 187 18.01 -8.16 -18.67
N LYS A 188 17.72 -6.86 -18.58
CA LYS A 188 16.37 -6.32 -18.45
C LYS A 188 15.43 -6.87 -19.55
N GLY A 189 14.23 -7.28 -19.16
CA GLY A 189 13.23 -7.85 -20.07
C GLY A 189 13.34 -9.39 -20.25
N SER A 190 14.39 -10.04 -19.72
CA SER A 190 14.48 -11.51 -19.70
C SER A 190 13.42 -12.12 -18.79
N LYS A 191 13.00 -13.37 -19.04
CA LYS A 191 11.97 -14.02 -18.18
C LYS A 191 12.56 -14.50 -16.83
N ILE A 192 11.79 -14.33 -15.75
CA ILE A 192 12.00 -14.92 -14.42
C ILE A 192 10.98 -16.04 -14.23
N ALA A 193 11.47 -17.27 -14.01
CA ALA A 193 10.66 -18.49 -13.91
C ALA A 193 9.65 -18.67 -15.08
N GLY A 194 10.00 -18.16 -16.27
CA GLY A 194 9.11 -18.16 -17.44
C GLY A 194 7.93 -17.18 -17.37
N ARG A 195 7.80 -16.39 -16.29
CA ARG A 195 6.59 -15.61 -15.96
C ARG A 195 6.80 -14.09 -15.94
N PHE A 196 7.74 -13.60 -15.14
CA PHE A 196 7.94 -12.15 -14.94
C PHE A 196 9.07 -11.62 -15.81
N LEU A 197 9.09 -10.30 -16.07
CA LEU A 197 10.23 -9.66 -16.74
C LEU A 197 11.28 -9.25 -15.72
N ALA A 198 12.55 -9.49 -16.03
CA ALA A 198 13.66 -9.19 -15.16
C ALA A 198 14.00 -7.68 -15.19
N PRO A 199 14.42 -7.10 -14.06
CA PRO A 199 14.92 -5.73 -13.97
C PRO A 199 16.21 -5.47 -14.75
N GLY A 200 17.05 -6.51 -14.89
CA GLY A 200 18.48 -6.33 -15.14
C GLY A 200 19.26 -6.01 -13.85
N PRO A 201 20.60 -5.89 -13.94
CA PRO A 201 21.48 -5.75 -12.78
C PRO A 201 21.53 -4.34 -12.16
N ASP A 202 20.95 -3.33 -12.80
CA ASP A 202 21.15 -1.92 -12.44
C ASP A 202 20.62 -1.58 -11.04
N GLY A 203 19.49 -2.16 -10.64
CA GLY A 203 18.92 -1.95 -9.30
C GLY A 203 19.88 -2.37 -8.20
N LEU A 204 20.40 -3.60 -8.29
CA LEU A 204 21.39 -4.13 -7.34
C LEU A 204 22.66 -3.29 -7.33
N ARG A 205 23.17 -2.89 -8.51
CA ARG A 205 24.38 -2.07 -8.61
C ARG A 205 24.24 -0.74 -7.87
N ILE A 206 23.14 -0.03 -8.09
CA ILE A 206 22.85 1.25 -7.44
C ILE A 206 22.72 1.07 -5.92
N ALA A 207 22.04 0.02 -5.46
CA ALA A 207 21.92 -0.27 -4.03
C ALA A 207 23.29 -0.54 -3.38
N LEU A 208 24.12 -1.39 -4.00
CA LEU A 208 25.48 -1.68 -3.52
C LEU A 208 26.36 -0.41 -3.46
N ASP A 209 26.27 0.46 -4.46
CA ASP A 209 27.04 1.70 -4.48
C ASP A 209 26.59 2.68 -3.38
N ASN A 210 25.28 2.83 -3.17
CA ASN A 210 24.73 3.68 -2.11
C ASN A 210 25.07 3.15 -0.71
N ILE A 211 24.93 1.85 -0.48
CA ILE A 211 25.29 1.20 0.80
C ILE A 211 26.80 1.35 1.04
N ARG A 212 27.63 1.11 0.02
CA ARG A 212 29.09 1.31 0.14
C ARG A 212 29.43 2.75 0.49
N LYS A 213 28.77 3.72 -0.12
CA LYS A 213 28.98 5.14 0.16
C LYS A 213 28.67 5.45 1.63
N LEU A 214 27.49 5.04 2.12
CA LEU A 214 27.07 5.23 3.50
C LEU A 214 28.08 4.62 4.49
N LEU A 215 28.50 3.37 4.27
CA LEU A 215 29.46 2.70 5.14
C LEU A 215 30.86 3.33 5.11
N ARG A 216 31.32 3.80 3.93
CA ARG A 216 32.59 4.53 3.82
C ARG A 216 32.56 5.85 4.57
N GLU A 217 31.47 6.61 4.46
CA GLU A 217 31.30 7.88 5.18
C GLU A 217 31.32 7.64 6.69
N ALA A 218 30.61 6.61 7.17
CA ALA A 218 30.62 6.20 8.58
C ALA A 218 32.03 5.89 9.09
N VAL A 219 32.76 5.01 8.41
CA VAL A 219 34.12 4.61 8.80
C VAL A 219 35.11 5.78 8.70
N THR A 220 34.99 6.63 7.68
CA THR A 220 35.84 7.83 7.52
C THR A 220 35.60 8.84 8.64
N ALA A 221 34.37 8.93 9.15
CA ALA A 221 34.02 9.74 10.32
C ALA A 221 34.47 9.11 11.66
N GLY A 222 35.13 7.95 11.63
CA GLY A 222 35.58 7.23 12.82
C GLY A 222 34.45 6.57 13.60
N GLN A 223 33.29 6.34 12.98
CA GLN A 223 32.17 5.66 13.64
C GLN A 223 32.50 4.18 13.87
N ARG A 224 32.18 3.70 15.08
CA ARG A 224 32.36 2.29 15.48
C ARG A 224 31.07 1.48 15.38
N ARG A 225 29.91 2.13 15.45
CA ARG A 225 28.58 1.52 15.36
C ARG A 225 27.75 2.29 14.35
N LEU A 226 26.84 1.60 13.67
CA LEU A 226 25.79 2.24 12.88
C LEU A 226 24.70 2.78 13.81
N SER A 227 24.09 3.90 13.46
CA SER A 227 22.84 4.35 14.07
C SER A 227 21.64 3.55 13.56
N ALA A 228 20.53 3.61 14.28
CA ALA A 228 19.26 3.03 13.83
C ALA A 228 18.83 3.57 12.45
N LEU A 229 19.06 4.86 12.19
CA LEU A 229 18.76 5.47 10.90
C LEU A 229 19.68 4.95 9.79
N GLN A 230 20.98 4.77 10.06
CA GLN A 230 21.90 4.17 9.08
C GLN A 230 21.51 2.74 8.73
N CYS A 231 21.15 1.91 9.73
CA CYS A 231 20.61 0.56 9.48
C CYS A 231 19.33 0.62 8.63
N THR A 232 18.45 1.58 8.93
CA THR A 232 17.21 1.81 8.19
C THR A 232 17.47 2.25 6.74
N ASP A 233 18.42 3.14 6.50
CA ASP A 233 18.79 3.60 5.16
C ASP A 233 19.41 2.47 4.32
N ILE A 234 20.21 1.58 4.94
CA ILE A 234 20.67 0.34 4.27
C ILE A 234 19.48 -0.50 3.82
N ILE A 235 18.54 -0.80 4.74
CA ILE A 235 17.32 -1.58 4.44
C ILE A 235 16.47 -0.91 3.34
N ALA A 236 16.39 0.41 3.34
CA ALA A 236 15.68 1.16 2.31
C ALA A 236 16.32 1.00 0.92
N HIS A 237 17.65 1.00 0.84
CA HIS A 237 18.38 0.74 -0.41
C HIS A 237 18.20 -0.70 -0.92
N LEU A 238 18.05 -1.69 -0.02
CA LEU A 238 17.66 -3.05 -0.40
C LEU A 238 16.29 -3.05 -1.13
N ALA A 239 15.30 -2.34 -0.58
CA ALA A 239 14.00 -2.23 -1.24
C ALA A 239 14.05 -1.57 -2.63
N ASP A 240 14.97 -0.61 -2.85
CA ASP A 240 15.19 -0.01 -4.18
C ASP A 240 15.79 -1.00 -5.19
N SER A 241 16.67 -1.92 -4.75
CA SER A 241 17.23 -3.00 -5.59
C SER A 241 16.10 -3.82 -6.22
N VAL A 242 15.13 -4.24 -5.41
CA VAL A 242 13.99 -5.09 -5.81
C VAL A 242 13.01 -4.38 -6.76
N LEU A 243 12.78 -3.09 -6.57
CA LEU A 243 11.78 -2.29 -7.30
C LEU A 243 12.04 -2.16 -8.79
N SER A 244 13.29 -2.29 -9.22
CA SER A 244 13.70 -2.18 -10.62
C SER A 244 13.01 -3.20 -11.54
N GLY A 245 12.36 -4.25 -10.98
CA GLY A 245 11.75 -5.37 -11.70
C GLY A 245 10.29 -5.20 -12.11
N GLY A 246 9.66 -4.06 -11.82
CA GLY A 246 8.30 -3.73 -12.29
C GLY A 246 7.15 -4.53 -11.65
N VAL A 247 7.43 -5.36 -10.63
CA VAL A 247 6.45 -6.22 -9.97
C VAL A 247 6.26 -5.79 -8.51
N ARG A 248 5.39 -4.79 -8.30
CA ARG A 248 4.89 -4.27 -7.00
C ARG A 248 5.96 -3.63 -6.08
N ARG A 249 5.58 -2.57 -5.37
CA ARG A 249 6.45 -1.92 -4.37
C ARG A 249 6.72 -2.83 -3.17
N SER A 250 8.00 -2.93 -2.78
CA SER A 250 8.44 -3.53 -1.50
C SER A 250 7.70 -2.87 -0.34
N ALA A 251 7.33 -3.66 0.68
CA ALA A 251 6.65 -3.19 1.87
C ALA A 251 7.55 -3.37 3.08
N LEU A 252 7.97 -2.26 3.69
CA LEU A 252 8.83 -2.23 4.86
C LEU A 252 8.14 -1.51 6.02
N MET A 253 8.31 -2.06 7.22
CA MET A 253 7.99 -1.40 8.49
C MET A 253 9.21 -1.40 9.39
N ILE A 254 9.50 -0.25 9.98
CA ILE A 254 10.64 -0.05 10.87
C ILE A 254 10.12 0.32 12.25
N LEU A 255 10.36 -0.53 13.24
CA LEU A 255 10.13 -0.23 14.64
C LEU A 255 11.40 0.33 15.26
N PHE A 256 11.30 1.47 15.94
CA PHE A 256 12.46 2.16 16.52
C PHE A 256 12.17 2.61 17.95
N SER A 257 13.22 2.98 18.68
CA SER A 257 13.14 3.39 20.08
C SER A 257 12.41 4.75 20.21
N PRO A 258 11.43 4.90 21.13
CA PRO A 258 10.62 6.13 21.26
C PRO A 258 11.42 7.42 21.50
N GLU A 259 12.62 7.30 22.07
CA GLU A 259 13.53 8.39 22.40
C GLU A 259 14.50 8.77 21.27
N ASP A 260 14.53 8.02 20.16
CA ASP A 260 15.46 8.24 19.05
C ASP A 260 15.00 9.44 18.20
N GLU A 261 15.53 10.61 18.51
CA GLU A 261 15.23 11.86 17.81
C GLU A 261 15.66 11.86 16.33
N GLU A 262 16.71 11.10 15.97
CA GLU A 262 17.19 10.98 14.59
C GLU A 262 16.14 10.23 13.76
N MET A 263 15.63 9.11 14.28
CA MET A 263 14.54 8.36 13.65
C MET A 263 13.27 9.20 13.58
N VAL A 264 12.79 9.78 14.68
CA VAL A 264 11.55 10.60 14.71
C VAL A 264 11.54 11.67 13.61
N ASN A 265 12.67 12.32 13.36
CA ASN A 265 12.77 13.42 12.41
C ASN A 265 13.26 13.02 11.01
N CYS A 266 13.53 11.74 10.74
CA CYS A 266 14.19 11.33 9.49
C CYS A 266 13.37 11.59 8.22
N LYS A 267 12.06 11.82 8.37
CA LYS A 267 11.11 12.20 7.31
C LYS A 267 10.48 13.59 7.53
N HIS A 268 11.19 14.49 8.20
CA HIS A 268 10.79 15.90 8.30
C HIS A 268 11.54 16.76 7.27
N GLY A 269 10.91 17.85 6.81
CA GLY A 269 11.49 18.76 5.81
C GLY A 269 11.56 18.18 4.40
N ASP A 270 12.61 18.53 3.64
CA ASP A 270 12.80 18.17 2.22
C ASP A 270 13.46 16.79 2.02
N TRP A 271 13.11 15.82 2.87
CA TRP A 271 13.69 14.48 2.82
C TRP A 271 13.37 13.75 1.50
N PHE A 272 12.25 14.08 0.84
CA PHE A 272 11.88 13.50 -0.45
C PHE A 272 12.92 13.77 -1.53
N SER A 273 13.61 14.91 -1.46
CA SER A 273 14.67 15.28 -2.42
C SER A 273 16.04 14.83 -1.94
N THR A 274 16.35 14.98 -0.65
CA THR A 274 17.69 14.71 -0.11
C THR A 274 17.92 13.25 0.27
N ASN A 275 16.85 12.53 0.66
CA ASN A 275 16.87 11.14 1.14
C ASN A 275 15.69 10.33 0.54
N PRO A 276 15.57 10.25 -0.80
CA PRO A 276 14.41 9.65 -1.47
C PRO A 276 14.19 8.17 -1.15
N GLN A 277 15.24 7.45 -0.73
CA GLN A 277 15.14 6.05 -0.29
C GLN A 277 14.19 5.89 0.92
N ARG A 278 14.04 6.93 1.76
CA ARG A 278 13.17 6.85 2.95
C ARG A 278 11.69 6.72 2.61
N ALA A 279 11.30 6.91 1.35
CA ALA A 279 9.95 6.63 0.86
C ALA A 279 9.64 5.12 0.78
N ARG A 280 10.61 4.23 1.08
CA ARG A 280 10.46 2.77 0.97
C ARG A 280 9.94 2.07 2.22
N PHE A 281 9.94 2.75 3.36
CA PHE A 281 9.45 2.20 4.61
C PHE A 281 8.43 3.12 5.26
N ASN A 282 7.52 2.52 6.03
CA ASN A 282 6.81 3.23 7.10
C ASN A 282 7.54 2.95 8.41
N MET A 283 7.40 3.85 9.39
CA MET A 283 8.07 3.70 10.69
C MET A 283 7.10 3.89 11.83
N SER A 284 7.34 3.21 12.95
CA SER A 284 6.57 3.40 14.17
C SER A 284 7.45 3.33 15.41
N ALA A 285 7.18 4.20 16.37
CA ALA A 285 7.83 4.11 17.67
C ALA A 285 7.27 2.88 18.42
N ALA A 286 8.16 2.04 18.95
CA ALA A 286 7.78 0.86 19.73
C ALA A 286 7.57 1.23 21.20
N LEU A 287 6.30 1.23 21.63
CA LEU A 287 5.87 1.72 22.94
C LEU A 287 5.56 0.55 23.88
N ASP A 288 6.39 0.38 24.91
CA ASP A 288 6.19 -0.63 25.94
C ASP A 288 5.15 -0.16 26.97
N ARG A 289 4.00 -0.86 27.03
CA ARG A 289 2.89 -0.48 27.91
C ARG A 289 3.35 -0.39 29.37
N GLY A 290 2.97 0.69 30.04
CA GLY A 290 3.36 1.00 31.41
C GLY A 290 4.80 1.48 31.62
N GLN A 291 5.64 1.54 30.58
CA GLN A 291 7.03 2.02 30.66
C GLN A 291 7.25 3.35 29.94
N VAL A 292 6.37 3.72 29.01
CA VAL A 292 6.44 4.99 28.28
C VAL A 292 5.92 6.14 29.13
N ALA A 293 6.70 7.22 29.25
CA ALA A 293 6.24 8.47 29.85
C ALA A 293 5.24 9.18 28.93
N ARG A 294 4.22 9.82 29.51
CA ARG A 294 3.14 10.49 28.77
C ARG A 294 3.70 11.57 27.82
N GLU A 295 4.72 12.30 28.26
CA GLU A 295 5.36 13.37 27.50
C GLU A 295 6.06 12.85 26.24
N VAL A 296 6.66 11.65 26.29
CA VAL A 296 7.27 10.99 25.13
C VAL A 296 6.19 10.62 24.11
N TYR A 297 5.08 10.06 24.57
CA TYR A 297 3.94 9.75 23.72
C TYR A 297 3.35 11.00 23.06
N GLU A 298 3.13 12.08 23.81
CA GLU A 298 2.56 13.32 23.26
C GLU A 298 3.47 13.95 22.20
N ARG A 299 4.79 13.93 22.42
CA ARG A 299 5.77 14.39 21.42
C ARG A 299 5.71 13.58 20.14
N LEU A 300 5.64 12.25 20.24
CA LEU A 300 5.54 11.36 19.08
C LEU A 300 4.21 11.54 18.33
N PHE A 301 3.12 11.71 19.07
CA PHE A 301 1.80 11.98 18.50
C PHE A 301 1.78 13.30 17.73
N GLU A 302 2.41 14.36 18.26
CA GLU A 302 2.53 15.64 17.56
C GLU A 302 3.40 15.53 16.30
N ALA A 303 4.54 14.81 16.37
CA ALA A 303 5.36 14.54 15.18
C ALA A 303 4.52 13.87 14.07
N MET A 304 3.78 12.81 14.40
CA MET A 304 2.87 12.13 13.47
C MET A 304 1.80 13.08 12.91
N ARG A 305 1.18 13.90 13.75
CA ARG A 305 0.17 14.87 13.32
C ARG A 305 0.71 15.83 12.25
N THR A 306 1.99 16.20 12.33
CA THR A 306 2.59 17.14 11.39
C THR A 306 3.09 16.52 10.08
N SER A 307 3.60 15.28 10.11
CA SER A 307 4.27 14.67 8.95
C SER A 307 3.65 13.35 8.45
N GLY A 308 2.75 12.74 9.24
CA GLY A 308 2.18 11.41 8.99
C GLY A 308 3.02 10.24 9.50
N ASP A 309 4.25 10.48 9.95
CA ASP A 309 5.18 9.53 10.57
C ASP A 309 5.77 10.18 11.86
N PRO A 310 6.23 9.42 12.87
CA PRO A 310 6.11 7.97 12.99
C PRO A 310 4.70 7.54 13.39
N GLY A 311 4.30 6.34 12.99
CA GLY A 311 3.18 5.64 13.63
C GLY A 311 3.49 5.27 15.09
N LEU A 312 2.51 4.70 15.79
CA LEU A 312 2.65 4.25 17.17
C LEU A 312 2.35 2.76 17.26
N TYR A 313 3.25 2.00 17.88
CA TYR A 313 3.09 0.56 18.07
C TYR A 313 3.19 0.19 19.55
N TRP A 314 2.04 -0.07 20.18
CA TRP A 314 1.96 -0.50 21.58
C TRP A 314 2.13 -2.01 21.72
N ARG A 315 3.02 -2.43 22.64
CA ARG A 315 3.29 -3.84 22.95
C ARG A 315 3.42 -4.09 24.45
N ASP A 316 3.18 -5.33 24.86
CA ASP A 316 3.23 -5.74 26.27
C ASP A 316 4.67 -6.11 26.71
N GLU A 317 5.52 -6.52 25.76
CA GLU A 317 6.90 -6.92 26.02
C GLU A 317 7.85 -6.43 24.94
N PHE A 318 9.06 -6.05 25.36
CA PHE A 318 10.17 -5.68 24.48
C PHE A 318 10.49 -6.80 23.48
N GLY A 319 10.85 -6.41 22.25
CA GLY A 319 11.19 -7.35 21.17
C GLY A 319 9.98 -7.91 20.42
N ILE A 320 8.76 -7.73 20.91
CA ILE A 320 7.55 -7.97 20.10
C ILE A 320 7.47 -6.88 19.02
N GLY A 321 7.11 -7.27 17.81
CA GLY A 321 6.85 -6.34 16.72
C GLY A 321 5.82 -6.84 15.74
N CYS A 322 5.82 -6.30 14.52
CA CYS A 322 4.75 -6.53 13.56
C CYS A 322 5.20 -6.55 12.10
N ASN A 323 4.35 -7.12 11.24
CA ASN A 323 4.51 -7.03 9.79
C ASN A 323 4.24 -5.60 9.27
N PRO A 324 4.54 -5.32 7.98
CA PRO A 324 4.39 -3.98 7.40
C PRO A 324 3.05 -3.25 7.55
N CYS A 325 1.95 -3.99 7.69
CA CYS A 325 0.61 -3.43 7.83
C CYS A 325 0.14 -3.40 9.31
N CYS A 326 0.99 -3.80 10.25
CA CYS A 326 0.73 -3.84 11.69
C CYS A 326 -0.49 -4.66 12.12
N GLU A 327 -0.98 -5.62 11.35
CA GLU A 327 -2.13 -6.49 11.71
C GLU A 327 -1.73 -7.77 12.45
N ILE A 328 -0.45 -8.15 12.43
CA ILE A 328 0.04 -9.39 13.07
C ILE A 328 1.16 -9.05 14.06
N GLY A 329 1.05 -9.58 15.27
CA GLY A 329 2.10 -9.53 16.29
C GLY A 329 3.06 -10.71 16.14
N PHE A 330 4.36 -10.44 16.25
CA PHE A 330 5.43 -11.41 16.08
C PHE A 330 6.46 -11.36 17.21
N ARG A 331 7.04 -12.51 17.52
CA ARG A 331 8.22 -12.70 18.34
C ARG A 331 9.24 -13.51 17.52
N PRO A 332 10.24 -12.86 16.91
CA PRO A 332 11.14 -13.50 15.96
C PRO A 332 12.33 -14.17 16.67
N VAL A 333 12.10 -14.80 17.82
CA VAL A 333 13.13 -15.44 18.65
C VAL A 333 12.68 -16.86 18.97
N ASP A 334 13.55 -17.84 18.72
CA ASP A 334 13.26 -19.24 19.01
C ASP A 334 13.39 -19.57 20.51
N GLN A 335 13.02 -20.81 20.88
CA GLN A 335 13.11 -21.29 22.26
C GLN A 335 14.54 -21.32 22.85
N TYR A 336 15.57 -21.15 22.03
CA TYR A 336 16.97 -21.13 22.43
C TYR A 336 17.54 -19.72 22.55
N GLY A 337 16.73 -18.69 22.27
CA GLY A 337 17.13 -17.29 22.30
C GLY A 337 17.78 -16.79 21.00
N ASN A 338 17.72 -17.56 19.91
CA ASN A 338 18.26 -17.14 18.63
C ASN A 338 17.22 -16.36 17.82
N THR A 339 17.63 -15.23 17.25
CA THR A 339 16.77 -14.44 16.37
C THR A 339 16.68 -15.06 14.97
N GLY A 340 15.46 -15.14 14.44
CA GLY A 340 15.16 -15.55 13.07
C GLY A 340 14.09 -14.66 12.47
N TRP A 341 13.27 -15.22 11.58
CA TRP A 341 12.10 -14.55 11.02
C TRP A 341 10.83 -15.25 11.47
N GLN A 342 9.79 -14.49 11.77
CA GLN A 342 8.43 -15.02 11.89
C GLN A 342 7.59 -14.53 10.72
N VAL A 343 6.65 -15.36 10.26
CA VAL A 343 5.76 -15.12 9.14
C VAL A 343 4.34 -15.52 9.50
N CYS A 344 3.35 -15.11 8.70
CA CYS A 344 1.97 -15.55 8.88
C CYS A 344 1.26 -15.85 7.56
N ASN A 345 0.29 -16.76 7.62
CA ASN A 345 -0.56 -17.12 6.49
C ASN A 345 -1.87 -16.36 6.52
N LEU A 346 -1.93 -15.27 5.75
CA LEU A 346 -3.10 -14.40 5.69
C LEU A 346 -4.16 -14.92 4.72
N VAL A 347 -5.41 -14.79 5.15
CA VAL A 347 -6.63 -15.01 4.35
C VAL A 347 -7.58 -13.85 4.66
N SER A 348 -8.30 -13.33 3.67
CA SER A 348 -9.27 -12.24 3.87
C SER A 348 -10.68 -12.70 3.50
N ILE A 349 -11.57 -12.71 4.48
CA ILE A 349 -13.02 -12.91 4.33
C ILE A 349 -13.62 -11.72 3.60
N ASN A 350 -14.53 -12.00 2.65
CA ASN A 350 -15.30 -10.97 1.96
C ASN A 350 -16.49 -10.53 2.82
N GLY A 351 -16.35 -9.43 3.56
CA GLY A 351 -17.39 -8.92 4.44
C GLY A 351 -18.70 -8.58 3.73
N LEU A 352 -18.66 -8.28 2.42
CA LEU A 352 -19.87 -8.09 1.60
C LEU A 352 -20.72 -9.36 1.49
N CYS A 353 -20.11 -10.54 1.62
CA CYS A 353 -20.79 -11.84 1.58
C CYS A 353 -21.30 -12.30 2.94
N CYS A 354 -20.94 -11.63 4.04
CA CYS A 354 -21.36 -11.97 5.39
C CYS A 354 -22.74 -11.36 5.71
N THR A 355 -23.77 -11.82 4.98
CA THR A 355 -25.12 -11.26 5.07
C THR A 355 -25.94 -11.80 6.25
N THR A 356 -25.58 -12.99 6.75
CA THR A 356 -26.18 -13.62 7.93
C THR A 356 -25.09 -14.19 8.82
N GLU A 357 -25.44 -14.44 10.08
CA GLU A 357 -24.58 -15.09 11.07
C GLU A 357 -24.10 -16.49 10.59
N GLU A 358 -25.02 -17.31 10.09
CA GLU A 358 -24.73 -18.67 9.61
C GLU A 358 -23.75 -18.69 8.44
N GLU A 359 -23.96 -17.81 7.45
CA GLU A 359 -23.08 -17.66 6.29
C GLU A 359 -21.69 -17.17 6.73
N PHE A 360 -21.63 -16.19 7.63
CA PHE A 360 -20.37 -15.71 8.19
C PHE A 360 -19.58 -16.83 8.88
N TYR A 361 -20.21 -17.66 9.70
CA TYR A 361 -19.54 -18.80 10.36
C TYR A 361 -19.07 -19.86 9.37
N LYS A 362 -19.83 -20.09 8.30
CA LYS A 362 -19.42 -21.01 7.24
C LYS A 362 -18.18 -20.51 6.51
N ILE A 363 -18.15 -19.22 6.16
CA ILE A 363 -16.98 -18.57 5.55
C ILE A 363 -15.78 -18.61 6.50
N CYS A 364 -15.97 -18.40 7.81
CA CYS A 364 -14.91 -18.50 8.82
C CYS A 364 -14.23 -19.87 8.80
N ARG A 365 -15.00 -20.96 8.77
CA ARG A 365 -14.45 -22.33 8.70
C ARG A 365 -13.70 -22.57 7.39
N CYS A 366 -14.28 -22.19 6.26
CA CYS A 366 -13.64 -22.33 4.94
C CYS A 366 -12.31 -21.56 4.85
N ALA A 367 -12.31 -20.30 5.29
CA ALA A 367 -11.13 -19.45 5.33
C ALA A 367 -10.05 -20.03 6.25
N SER A 368 -10.45 -20.55 7.43
CA SER A 368 -9.53 -21.20 8.36
C SER A 368 -8.93 -22.49 7.80
N THR A 369 -9.69 -23.31 7.08
CA THR A 369 -9.19 -24.52 6.43
C THR A 369 -8.07 -24.15 5.46
N LEU A 370 -8.31 -23.20 4.54
CA LEU A 370 -7.28 -22.80 3.57
C LEU A 370 -6.08 -22.15 4.25
N ALA A 371 -6.29 -21.29 5.26
CA ALA A 371 -5.22 -20.66 6.01
C ALA A 371 -4.30 -21.71 6.67
N THR A 372 -4.88 -22.78 7.21
CA THR A 372 -4.14 -23.86 7.89
C THR A 372 -3.39 -24.74 6.89
N VAL A 373 -3.93 -24.97 5.69
CA VAL A 373 -3.17 -25.60 4.60
C VAL A 373 -1.98 -24.75 4.20
N GLN A 374 -2.15 -23.43 4.05
CA GLN A 374 -1.05 -22.50 3.77
C GLN A 374 0.01 -22.50 4.90
N ALA A 375 -0.36 -22.80 6.14
CA ALA A 375 0.59 -22.89 7.25
C ALA A 375 1.60 -24.04 7.13
N THR A 376 1.34 -25.03 6.27
CA THR A 376 2.26 -26.15 6.04
C THR A 376 3.49 -25.81 5.18
N TYR A 377 3.55 -24.60 4.60
CA TYR A 377 4.70 -24.14 3.81
C TYR A 377 5.80 -23.61 4.74
N MET A 378 6.63 -24.50 5.30
CA MET A 378 7.60 -24.16 6.35
C MET A 378 9.08 -24.25 5.91
N ASP A 379 9.34 -24.42 4.61
CA ASP A 379 10.70 -24.61 4.09
C ASP A 379 11.34 -23.28 3.63
N PHE A 380 12.36 -22.84 4.37
CA PHE A 380 13.10 -21.59 4.17
C PHE A 380 14.61 -21.85 4.15
N ALA A 381 15.10 -22.64 3.19
CA ALA A 381 16.50 -23.06 3.13
C ALA A 381 17.56 -21.94 3.18
N TYR A 382 17.22 -20.71 2.79
CA TYR A 382 18.14 -19.55 2.84
C TYR A 382 18.15 -18.83 4.20
N LEU A 383 17.12 -18.99 5.02
CA LEU A 383 17.01 -18.33 6.32
C LEU A 383 17.61 -19.20 7.43
N SER A 384 17.99 -18.57 8.54
CA SER A 384 18.59 -19.27 9.68
C SER A 384 17.70 -20.40 10.24
N PRO A 385 18.29 -21.46 10.84
CA PRO A 385 17.51 -22.51 11.50
C PRO A 385 16.53 -21.98 12.57
N ALA A 386 16.86 -20.87 13.23
CA ALA A 386 15.98 -20.21 14.19
C ALA A 386 14.62 -19.84 13.56
N THR A 387 14.61 -19.38 12.30
CA THR A 387 13.39 -19.10 11.53
C THR A 387 12.49 -20.33 11.43
N ARG A 388 13.07 -21.48 11.09
CA ARG A 388 12.33 -22.74 10.99
C ARG A 388 11.77 -23.15 12.35
N ASN A 389 12.58 -23.08 13.41
CA ASN A 389 12.14 -23.38 14.78
C ASN A 389 10.94 -22.51 15.19
N ILE A 390 11.01 -21.20 14.92
CA ILE A 390 9.93 -20.24 15.21
C ILE A 390 8.64 -20.65 14.49
N ILE A 391 8.72 -20.91 13.17
CA ILE A 391 7.53 -21.21 12.34
C ILE A 391 6.92 -22.57 12.69
N GLU A 392 7.74 -23.60 12.95
CA GLU A 392 7.25 -24.91 13.38
C GLU A 392 6.62 -24.85 14.77
N SER A 393 7.13 -24.00 15.66
CA SER A 393 6.57 -23.81 17.01
C SER A 393 5.21 -23.09 16.99
N ASP A 394 5.02 -22.17 16.05
CA ASP A 394 3.77 -21.41 15.87
C ASP A 394 3.47 -21.20 14.38
N PRO A 395 2.83 -22.19 13.71
CA PRO A 395 2.40 -22.13 12.30
C PRO A 395 1.32 -21.08 12.06
N LEU A 396 1.70 -19.81 12.18
CA LEU A 396 0.77 -18.72 12.40
C LEU A 396 -0.14 -18.49 11.19
N ILE A 397 -1.44 -18.37 11.47
CA ILE A 397 -2.45 -17.96 10.49
C ILE A 397 -3.05 -16.60 10.89
N GLY A 398 -3.61 -15.89 9.92
CA GLY A 398 -4.36 -14.66 10.16
C GLY A 398 -5.57 -14.59 9.25
N VAL A 399 -6.72 -15.04 9.75
CA VAL A 399 -8.00 -14.87 9.09
C VAL A 399 -8.50 -13.45 9.36
N SER A 400 -8.40 -12.61 8.33
CA SER A 400 -8.87 -11.23 8.30
C SER A 400 -10.34 -11.17 7.88
N ILE A 401 -11.07 -10.18 8.39
CA ILE A 401 -12.35 -9.75 7.81
C ILE A 401 -12.11 -8.43 7.08
N GLY A 402 -12.21 -8.45 5.76
CA GLY A 402 -12.27 -7.23 4.97
C GLY A 402 -13.72 -6.79 4.80
N GLY A 403 -13.97 -5.51 4.55
CA GLY A 403 -15.33 -5.03 4.28
C GLY A 403 -16.26 -5.07 5.49
N ILE A 404 -15.74 -4.90 6.72
CA ILE A 404 -16.53 -4.98 7.96
C ILE A 404 -17.76 -4.05 7.89
N MET A 405 -17.57 -2.86 7.34
CA MET A 405 -18.59 -1.82 7.24
C MET A 405 -19.61 -2.03 6.12
N ASN A 406 -19.49 -3.09 5.32
CA ASN A 406 -20.52 -3.45 4.33
C ASN A 406 -21.74 -4.13 4.97
N ASN A 407 -21.55 -4.89 6.05
CA ASN A 407 -22.62 -5.60 6.76
C ASN A 407 -22.48 -5.39 8.28
N PRO A 408 -22.59 -4.14 8.77
CA PRO A 408 -22.31 -3.81 10.18
C PRO A 408 -23.24 -4.56 11.14
N GLN A 409 -24.47 -4.89 10.75
CA GLN A 409 -25.41 -5.68 11.55
C GLN A 409 -24.88 -7.07 11.95
N VAL A 410 -24.01 -7.66 11.12
CA VAL A 410 -23.34 -8.94 11.41
C VAL A 410 -21.94 -8.68 11.96
N LEU A 411 -21.17 -7.84 11.25
CA LEU A 411 -19.72 -7.70 11.45
C LEU A 411 -19.32 -6.63 12.48
N THR A 412 -20.29 -5.99 13.14
CA THR A 412 -20.05 -5.15 14.33
C THR A 412 -20.82 -5.64 15.56
N ASN A 413 -21.44 -6.82 15.48
CA ASN A 413 -22.06 -7.47 16.63
C ASN A 413 -21.00 -8.26 17.41
N PRO A 414 -20.72 -7.91 18.68
CA PRO A 414 -19.67 -8.56 19.48
C PRO A 414 -19.83 -10.07 19.63
N ASN A 415 -21.06 -10.55 19.80
CA ASN A 415 -21.35 -11.97 20.00
C ASN A 415 -21.08 -12.76 18.70
N ILE A 416 -21.56 -12.23 17.57
CA ILE A 416 -21.35 -12.87 16.26
C ILE A 416 -19.87 -12.92 15.92
N LEU A 417 -19.14 -11.80 16.08
CA LEU A 417 -17.69 -11.78 15.86
C LEU A 417 -16.97 -12.80 16.75
N SER A 418 -17.33 -12.88 18.04
CA SER A 418 -16.67 -13.78 18.99
C SER A 418 -16.89 -15.23 18.64
N VAL A 419 -18.12 -15.60 18.24
CA VAL A 419 -18.42 -16.95 17.78
C VAL A 419 -17.70 -17.25 16.46
N GLY A 420 -17.66 -16.31 15.51
CA GLY A 420 -16.89 -16.46 14.27
C GLY A 420 -15.41 -16.73 14.53
N ALA A 421 -14.79 -15.98 15.45
CA ALA A 421 -13.39 -16.17 15.83
C ALA A 421 -13.16 -17.54 16.47
N MET A 422 -14.09 -18.01 17.30
CA MET A 422 -14.06 -19.37 17.85
C MET A 422 -14.18 -20.44 16.74
N GLN A 423 -15.01 -20.22 15.71
CA GLN A 423 -15.12 -21.12 14.56
C GLN A 423 -13.78 -21.24 13.83
N VAL A 424 -13.08 -20.12 13.60
CA VAL A 424 -11.73 -20.11 13.00
C VAL A 424 -10.77 -20.92 13.88
N ARG A 425 -10.66 -20.59 15.16
CA ARG A 425 -9.72 -21.25 16.08
C ARG A 425 -9.95 -22.76 16.16
N GLN A 426 -11.20 -23.19 16.29
CA GLN A 426 -11.56 -24.62 16.37
C GLN A 426 -11.26 -25.36 15.06
N GLN A 427 -11.57 -24.74 13.91
CA GLN A 427 -11.29 -25.32 12.61
C GLN A 427 -9.78 -25.45 12.36
N ASN A 428 -9.00 -24.41 12.69
CA ASN A 428 -7.53 -24.46 12.64
C ASN A 428 -6.99 -25.63 13.48
N ALA A 429 -7.41 -25.75 14.74
CA ALA A 429 -6.92 -26.82 15.61
C ALA A 429 -7.25 -28.22 15.08
N LYS A 430 -8.44 -28.40 14.49
CA LYS A 430 -8.85 -29.69 13.91
C LYS A 430 -8.06 -30.01 12.64
N VAL A 431 -7.93 -29.06 11.72
CA VAL A 431 -7.20 -29.23 10.45
C VAL A 431 -5.69 -29.39 10.71
N ALA A 432 -5.09 -28.59 11.60
CA ALA A 432 -3.67 -28.67 11.94
C ALA A 432 -3.28 -30.06 12.46
N ARG A 433 -4.13 -30.68 13.29
CA ARG A 433 -3.92 -32.04 13.78
C ARG A 433 -3.86 -33.07 12.66
N ILE A 434 -4.74 -32.97 11.66
CA ILE A 434 -4.77 -33.88 10.49
C ILE A 434 -3.55 -33.66 9.61
N LEU A 435 -3.12 -32.39 9.46
CA LEU A 435 -1.92 -32.02 8.70
C LEU A 435 -0.60 -32.34 9.43
N GLY A 436 -0.64 -32.70 10.70
CA GLY A 436 0.55 -33.02 11.50
C GLY A 436 1.38 -31.81 11.91
N ILE A 437 0.77 -30.62 12.01
CA ILE A 437 1.42 -29.38 12.47
C ILE A 437 0.82 -28.87 13.77
N ASN A 438 1.54 -28.00 14.48
CA ASN A 438 0.99 -27.33 15.67
C ASN A 438 -0.18 -26.41 15.29
N PRO A 439 -1.23 -26.33 16.14
CA PRO A 439 -2.27 -25.31 15.97
C PRO A 439 -1.67 -23.91 16.18
N ALA A 440 -2.16 -22.92 15.43
CA ALA A 440 -1.68 -21.56 15.54
C ALA A 440 -2.11 -20.94 16.88
N THR A 441 -1.21 -20.19 17.52
CA THR A 441 -1.50 -19.55 18.82
C THR A 441 -2.47 -18.36 18.70
N ARG A 442 -2.50 -17.72 17.54
CA ARG A 442 -3.43 -16.64 17.17
C ARG A 442 -3.96 -16.93 15.78
N THR A 443 -5.26 -16.74 15.56
CA THR A 443 -5.88 -17.17 14.30
C THR A 443 -6.60 -16.07 13.52
N THR A 444 -6.92 -14.95 14.15
CA THR A 444 -7.71 -13.86 13.56
C THR A 444 -6.96 -12.53 13.64
N CYS A 445 -7.25 -11.63 12.69
CA CYS A 445 -6.70 -10.27 12.60
C CYS A 445 -7.65 -9.39 11.78
N VAL A 446 -7.30 -8.13 11.54
CA VAL A 446 -7.90 -7.35 10.44
C VAL A 446 -6.82 -6.64 9.65
N LYS A 447 -6.72 -6.99 8.37
CA LYS A 447 -5.82 -6.39 7.39
C LYS A 447 -6.49 -5.18 6.73
N PRO A 448 -5.72 -4.18 6.23
CA PRO A 448 -6.30 -3.05 5.51
C PRO A 448 -6.93 -3.43 4.15
N ASP A 449 -6.57 -4.58 3.57
CA ASP A 449 -7.13 -5.10 2.31
C ASP A 449 -7.14 -4.12 1.12
N GLY A 450 -6.12 -3.27 0.98
CA GLY A 450 -6.08 -2.22 -0.05
C GLY A 450 -6.40 -2.71 -1.48
N THR A 451 -5.65 -3.68 -2.03
CA THR A 451 -5.96 -4.25 -3.37
C THR A 451 -7.03 -5.33 -3.33
N VAL A 452 -7.11 -6.10 -2.22
CA VAL A 452 -8.10 -7.18 -2.05
C VAL A 452 -9.53 -6.64 -2.06
N SER A 453 -9.76 -5.52 -1.40
CA SER A 453 -11.07 -4.86 -1.37
C SER A 453 -11.57 -4.48 -2.76
N LEU A 454 -10.68 -4.01 -3.65
CA LEU A 454 -11.03 -3.76 -5.06
C LEU A 454 -11.34 -5.05 -5.82
N LEU A 455 -10.54 -6.10 -5.60
CA LEU A 455 -10.78 -7.43 -6.17
C LEU A 455 -12.12 -8.03 -5.71
N LEU A 456 -12.52 -7.81 -4.47
CA LEU A 456 -13.73 -8.38 -3.86
C LEU A 456 -14.95 -7.44 -3.88
N GLY A 457 -14.77 -6.19 -4.31
CA GLY A 457 -15.82 -5.17 -4.39
C GLY A 457 -16.38 -4.71 -3.04
N MET A 458 -15.62 -4.91 -1.96
CA MET A 458 -15.94 -4.58 -0.57
C MET A 458 -15.17 -3.34 -0.09
N THR A 459 -15.48 -2.81 1.09
CA THR A 459 -14.65 -1.76 1.73
C THR A 459 -13.34 -2.33 2.27
N SER A 460 -12.38 -1.46 2.58
CA SER A 460 -11.01 -1.84 2.95
C SER A 460 -10.89 -2.13 4.45
N GLY A 461 -10.74 -3.41 4.82
CA GLY A 461 -10.57 -3.82 6.23
C GLY A 461 -11.74 -3.36 7.11
N ILE A 462 -11.42 -2.60 8.15
CA ILE A 462 -12.40 -1.99 9.07
C ILE A 462 -13.00 -0.67 8.59
N HIS A 463 -12.52 -0.10 7.48
CA HIS A 463 -12.93 1.24 7.06
C HIS A 463 -14.30 1.24 6.37
N GLY A 464 -15.00 2.36 6.50
CA GLY A 464 -16.21 2.67 5.75
C GLY A 464 -15.93 2.94 4.28
N ALA A 465 -16.99 2.95 3.47
CA ALA A 465 -16.89 3.35 2.07
C ALA A 465 -16.58 4.84 1.95
N TYR A 466 -15.93 5.23 0.86
CA TYR A 466 -15.56 6.62 0.64
C TYR A 466 -16.78 7.56 0.55
N ALA A 467 -17.77 7.18 -0.25
CA ALA A 467 -19.07 7.83 -0.37
C ALA A 467 -20.10 6.82 -0.89
N LYS A 468 -21.41 7.16 -0.89
CA LYS A 468 -22.44 6.30 -1.51
C LYS A 468 -22.24 6.17 -3.02
N ARG A 469 -21.80 7.24 -3.68
CA ARG A 469 -21.42 7.26 -5.09
C ARG A 469 -20.09 7.97 -5.26
N TYR A 470 -19.17 7.36 -5.99
CA TYR A 470 -17.87 7.94 -6.26
C TYR A 470 -17.25 7.38 -7.54
N LEU A 471 -16.38 8.17 -8.15
CA LEU A 471 -15.48 7.70 -9.20
C LEU A 471 -14.23 7.13 -8.54
N ARG A 472 -13.89 5.87 -8.84
CA ARG A 472 -12.67 5.21 -8.41
C ARG A 472 -11.70 5.12 -9.59
N SER A 473 -10.50 5.66 -9.46
CA SER A 473 -9.49 5.59 -10.53
C SER A 473 -8.45 4.48 -10.29
N VAL A 474 -7.99 3.84 -11.37
CA VAL A 474 -6.83 2.94 -11.39
C VAL A 474 -5.81 3.46 -12.40
N GLU A 475 -4.55 3.58 -11.99
CA GLU A 475 -3.42 3.93 -12.87
C GLU A 475 -2.84 2.68 -13.51
N ALA A 476 -2.57 2.75 -14.82
CA ALA A 476 -1.99 1.66 -15.61
C ALA A 476 -1.03 2.21 -16.67
N ASN A 477 0.04 1.47 -16.95
CA ASN A 477 1.02 1.86 -17.94
C ASN A 477 0.45 1.70 -19.37
N ILE A 478 0.79 2.62 -20.28
CA ILE A 478 0.29 2.63 -21.66
C ILE A 478 0.60 1.34 -22.43
N GLU A 479 1.64 0.61 -22.05
CA GLU A 479 2.04 -0.62 -22.71
C GLU A 479 1.29 -1.86 -22.23
N GLU A 480 0.54 -1.78 -21.12
CA GLU A 480 -0.19 -2.93 -20.58
C GLU A 480 -1.30 -3.38 -21.54
N PRO A 481 -1.30 -4.64 -22.03
CA PRO A 481 -2.38 -5.15 -22.88
C PRO A 481 -3.75 -5.11 -22.18
N ASN A 482 -3.75 -5.20 -20.83
CA ASN A 482 -4.94 -5.05 -20.00
C ASN A 482 -5.58 -3.66 -20.16
N LEU A 483 -4.77 -2.59 -20.16
CA LEU A 483 -5.24 -1.22 -20.38
C LEU A 483 -5.75 -1.05 -21.81
N LYS A 484 -4.97 -1.51 -22.81
CA LYS A 484 -5.34 -1.41 -24.24
C LYS A 484 -6.70 -2.08 -24.51
N ALA A 485 -6.90 -3.30 -24.01
CA ALA A 485 -8.17 -4.02 -24.14
C ALA A 485 -9.35 -3.34 -23.42
N TYR A 486 -9.11 -2.79 -22.23
CA TYR A 486 -10.16 -2.07 -21.49
C TYR A 486 -10.53 -0.75 -22.19
N GLU A 487 -9.56 -0.01 -22.71
CA GLU A 487 -9.75 1.22 -23.47
C GLU A 487 -10.50 0.98 -24.78
N GLU A 488 -10.21 -0.11 -25.50
CA GLU A 488 -10.94 -0.48 -26.73
C GLU A 488 -12.44 -0.70 -26.44
N ALA A 489 -12.76 -1.39 -25.35
CA ALA A 489 -14.15 -1.64 -24.95
C ALA A 489 -14.82 -0.40 -24.33
N ASN A 490 -14.08 0.39 -23.55
CA ASN A 490 -14.58 1.46 -22.70
C ASN A 490 -13.75 2.77 -22.83
N PRO A 491 -13.69 3.38 -24.02
CA PRO A 491 -12.78 4.50 -24.28
C PRO A 491 -13.06 5.73 -23.41
N LYS A 492 -14.31 5.95 -23.01
CA LYS A 492 -14.69 7.08 -22.14
C LYS A 492 -14.23 6.93 -20.69
N ALA A 493 -13.91 5.70 -20.25
CA ALA A 493 -13.42 5.43 -18.91
C ALA A 493 -11.93 5.74 -18.77
N VAL A 494 -11.19 5.84 -19.87
CA VAL A 494 -9.74 5.97 -19.87
C VAL A 494 -9.35 7.40 -20.23
N GLN A 495 -8.49 8.00 -19.41
CA GLN A 495 -7.98 9.35 -19.63
C GLN A 495 -6.46 9.37 -19.45
N PRO A 496 -5.74 10.29 -20.10
CA PRO A 496 -4.32 10.51 -19.81
C PRO A 496 -4.07 10.78 -18.32
N ASN A 497 -2.98 10.26 -17.77
CA ASN A 497 -2.55 10.63 -16.42
C ASN A 497 -1.93 12.02 -16.46
N ILE A 498 -2.50 12.98 -15.76
CA ILE A 498 -1.99 14.36 -15.76
C ILE A 498 -0.60 14.52 -15.13
N PHE A 499 -0.19 13.61 -14.24
CA PHE A 499 1.12 13.65 -13.58
C PHE A 499 2.20 12.91 -14.36
N LYS A 500 1.81 11.92 -15.18
CA LYS A 500 2.70 11.08 -15.98
C LYS A 500 2.10 10.77 -17.36
N PRO A 501 1.81 11.81 -18.17
CA PRO A 501 1.00 11.66 -19.38
C PRO A 501 1.67 10.82 -20.47
N THR A 502 3.00 10.66 -20.42
CA THR A 502 3.79 9.91 -21.39
C THR A 502 3.87 8.42 -21.09
N THR A 503 3.66 8.01 -19.84
CA THR A 503 3.85 6.61 -19.43
C THR A 503 2.56 5.95 -18.99
N ASP A 504 1.62 6.69 -18.40
CA ASP A 504 0.48 6.09 -17.72
C ASP A 504 -0.85 6.75 -18.13
N LYS A 505 -1.93 5.98 -18.03
CA LYS A 505 -3.32 6.45 -18.12
C LYS A 505 -4.06 6.12 -16.82
N LYS A 506 -5.18 6.80 -16.60
CA LYS A 506 -6.13 6.50 -15.52
C LYS A 506 -7.43 5.96 -16.08
N ILE A 507 -7.90 4.87 -15.48
CA ILE A 507 -9.20 4.26 -15.76
C ILE A 507 -10.14 4.61 -14.62
N PHE A 508 -11.31 5.17 -14.93
CA PHE A 508 -12.33 5.55 -13.97
C PHE A 508 -13.47 4.53 -13.95
N PHE A 509 -13.86 4.12 -12.74
CA PHE A 509 -14.97 3.21 -12.49
C PHE A 509 -16.03 3.92 -11.63
N PRO A 510 -17.31 3.98 -12.07
CA PRO A 510 -18.38 4.57 -11.26
C PRO A 510 -18.84 3.56 -10.20
N ILE A 511 -18.56 3.84 -8.93
CA ILE A 511 -18.89 2.93 -7.82
C ILE A 511 -20.13 3.43 -7.08
N GLU A 512 -21.02 2.47 -6.77
CA GLU A 512 -22.21 2.66 -5.93
C GLU A 512 -22.17 1.66 -4.78
N GLU A 513 -22.42 2.17 -3.57
CA GLU A 513 -22.52 1.38 -2.33
C GLU A 513 -23.98 1.20 -1.92
N SER A 514 -24.26 0.16 -1.13
CA SER A 514 -25.60 -0.02 -0.57
C SER A 514 -25.90 1.03 0.49
N GLU A 515 -27.19 1.24 0.76
CA GLU A 515 -27.61 2.14 1.85
C GLU A 515 -27.16 1.64 3.22
N GLU A 516 -27.01 0.33 3.43
CA GLU A 516 -26.52 -0.23 4.70
C GLU A 516 -25.01 -0.04 4.93
N THR A 517 -24.22 0.21 3.87
CA THR A 517 -22.77 0.36 4.00
C THR A 517 -22.42 1.68 4.68
N LEU A 518 -21.69 1.63 5.81
CA LEU A 518 -21.25 2.83 6.53
C LEU A 518 -20.16 3.57 5.76
N LEU A 519 -20.21 4.90 5.80
CA LEU A 519 -19.26 5.78 5.14
C LEU A 519 -18.10 6.16 6.07
N ARG A 520 -16.95 6.44 5.46
CA ARG A 520 -15.75 6.95 6.14
C ARG A 520 -16.03 8.24 6.91
N SER A 521 -16.84 9.15 6.34
CA SER A 521 -17.28 10.39 7.00
C SER A 521 -18.13 10.16 8.25
N GLU A 522 -18.84 9.03 8.33
CA GLU A 522 -19.66 8.69 9.50
C GLU A 522 -18.82 8.12 10.65
N LEU A 523 -17.60 7.66 10.34
CA LEU A 523 -16.68 6.95 11.24
C LEU A 523 -15.49 7.82 11.72
N ALA A 524 -15.36 9.07 11.26
CA ALA A 524 -14.20 9.90 11.58
C ALA A 524 -13.94 10.07 13.09
N GLY A 525 -12.65 10.23 13.44
CA GLY A 525 -12.18 10.43 14.81
C GLY A 525 -12.44 9.23 15.73
N LEU A 526 -12.99 9.51 16.92
CA LEU A 526 -13.22 8.50 17.95
C LEU A 526 -14.14 7.35 17.52
N LYS A 527 -15.06 7.59 16.57
CA LYS A 527 -16.03 6.57 16.18
C LYS A 527 -15.36 5.34 15.57
N LEU A 528 -14.39 5.52 14.67
CA LEU A 528 -13.64 4.40 14.11
C LEU A 528 -12.80 3.71 15.19
N LEU A 529 -12.22 4.46 16.12
CA LEU A 529 -11.43 3.92 17.23
C LEU A 529 -12.28 3.00 18.15
N GLU A 530 -13.53 3.36 18.42
CA GLU A 530 -14.45 2.50 19.17
C GLU A 530 -14.79 1.21 18.42
N TYR A 531 -14.95 1.26 17.09
CA TYR A 531 -15.12 0.04 16.28
C TYR A 531 -13.84 -0.80 16.25
N VAL A 532 -12.67 -0.18 16.16
CA VAL A 532 -11.36 -0.86 16.25
C VAL A 532 -11.26 -1.60 17.58
N LYS A 533 -11.58 -0.94 18.69
CA LYS A 533 -11.63 -1.55 20.03
C LYS A 533 -12.62 -2.70 20.10
N LEU A 534 -13.85 -2.52 19.59
CA LEU A 534 -14.87 -3.56 19.55
C LEU A 534 -14.38 -4.79 18.79
N VAL A 535 -13.81 -4.62 17.60
CA VAL A 535 -13.33 -5.72 16.77
C VAL A 535 -12.09 -6.36 17.38
N GLN A 536 -11.18 -5.60 18.00
CA GLN A 536 -10.06 -6.17 18.75
C GLN A 536 -10.58 -7.11 19.85
N GLN A 537 -11.53 -6.65 20.67
CA GLN A 537 -12.08 -7.42 21.79
C GLN A 537 -12.95 -8.60 21.35
N SER A 538 -13.63 -8.48 20.21
CA SER A 538 -14.67 -9.45 19.80
C SER A 538 -14.23 -10.37 18.66
N TRP A 539 -13.18 -10.05 17.92
CA TRP A 539 -12.69 -10.89 16.81
C TRP A 539 -11.25 -11.33 17.01
N VAL A 540 -10.36 -10.41 17.40
CA VAL A 540 -8.93 -10.68 17.51
C VAL A 540 -8.61 -11.48 18.78
N ILE A 541 -8.99 -10.98 19.96
CA ILE A 541 -8.73 -11.66 21.24
C ILE A 541 -9.39 -13.04 21.32
N PRO A 542 -10.67 -13.25 20.91
CA PRO A 542 -11.30 -14.56 20.97
C PRO A 542 -10.68 -15.60 20.02
N GLY A 543 -9.96 -15.16 18.98
CA GLY A 543 -9.21 -16.02 18.07
C GLY A 543 -7.85 -16.48 18.60
N MET A 544 -7.47 -16.09 19.82
CA MET A 544 -6.26 -16.53 20.50
C MET A 544 -6.50 -17.85 21.25
N THR A 545 -5.47 -18.69 21.36
CA THR A 545 -5.50 -19.90 22.20
C THR A 545 -5.29 -19.55 23.67
N ASP A 546 -4.38 -18.61 23.95
CA ASP A 546 -4.16 -18.00 25.26
C ASP A 546 -4.43 -16.50 25.17
N MET A 547 -5.51 -16.04 25.81
CA MET A 547 -5.92 -14.63 25.80
C MET A 547 -5.02 -13.73 26.66
N ASN A 548 -4.19 -14.31 27.53
CA ASN A 548 -3.23 -13.57 28.36
C ASN A 548 -1.86 -13.44 27.69
N SER A 549 -1.70 -13.97 26.48
CA SER A 549 -0.45 -13.86 25.73
C SER A 549 -0.08 -12.37 25.52
N PRO A 550 1.18 -12.00 25.73
CA PRO A 550 1.67 -10.63 25.50
C PRO A 550 1.75 -10.28 24.01
N ILE A 551 1.69 -11.29 23.13
CA ILE A 551 1.69 -11.10 21.68
C ILE A 551 0.25 -11.18 21.21
N LYS A 552 -0.24 -10.09 20.63
CA LYS A 552 -1.59 -9.99 20.07
C LYS A 552 -1.50 -9.63 18.59
N ASN A 553 -2.41 -10.20 17.79
CA ASN A 553 -2.70 -9.61 16.48
C ASN A 553 -3.46 -8.29 16.67
N ASN A 554 -3.68 -7.57 15.59
CA ASN A 554 -4.24 -6.22 15.64
C ASN A 554 -5.31 -6.02 14.56
N VAL A 555 -6.06 -4.94 14.73
CA VAL A 555 -6.93 -4.38 13.70
C VAL A 555 -6.17 -3.24 13.03
N SER A 556 -5.58 -3.50 11.86
CA SER A 556 -4.89 -2.46 11.10
C SER A 556 -5.86 -1.41 10.59
N ASN A 557 -5.58 -0.15 10.90
CA ASN A 557 -6.48 0.95 10.65
C ASN A 557 -5.72 2.27 10.42
N THR A 558 -6.37 3.17 9.70
CA THR A 558 -5.95 4.56 9.54
C THR A 558 -7.15 5.44 9.84
N VAL A 559 -7.03 6.26 10.88
CA VAL A 559 -8.13 7.09 11.37
C VAL A 559 -8.02 8.49 10.78
N ASP A 560 -9.07 8.92 10.09
CA ASP A 560 -9.21 10.32 9.73
C ASP A 560 -9.58 11.13 10.95
N VAL A 561 -8.74 12.10 11.28
CA VAL A 561 -8.96 12.97 12.43
C VAL A 561 -9.45 14.33 11.95
N PRO A 562 -10.67 14.73 12.32
CA PRO A 562 -11.14 16.10 12.14
C PRO A 562 -10.23 17.10 12.87
N ASN A 563 -10.03 18.29 12.31
CA ASN A 563 -9.08 19.27 12.83
C ASN A 563 -9.34 19.67 14.30
N ASP A 564 -10.59 19.59 14.75
CA ASP A 564 -11.05 19.91 16.11
C ASP A 564 -11.02 18.71 17.08
N GLN A 565 -10.60 17.52 16.63
CA GLN A 565 -10.63 16.28 17.44
C GLN A 565 -9.26 15.71 17.79
N TRP A 566 -8.16 16.30 17.33
CA TRP A 566 -6.81 15.76 17.53
C TRP A 566 -6.45 15.53 19.00
N ASP A 567 -6.73 16.48 19.89
CA ASP A 567 -6.41 16.35 21.32
C ASP A 567 -7.21 15.23 21.98
N VAL A 568 -8.50 15.12 21.64
CA VAL A 568 -9.37 14.08 22.20
C VAL A 568 -8.96 12.70 21.68
N VAL A 569 -8.57 12.59 20.41
CA VAL A 569 -8.03 11.34 19.84
C VAL A 569 -6.72 10.95 20.54
N ARG A 570 -5.81 11.90 20.74
CA ARG A 570 -4.55 11.69 21.47
C ARG A 570 -4.82 11.14 22.87
N ASP A 571 -5.76 11.72 23.60
CA ASP A 571 -6.06 11.32 24.97
C ASP A 571 -6.71 9.93 25.00
N TRP A 572 -7.66 9.66 24.09
CA TRP A 572 -8.30 8.36 23.97
C TRP A 572 -7.30 7.24 23.69
N VAL A 573 -6.35 7.44 22.77
CA VAL A 573 -5.34 6.43 22.38
C VAL A 573 -4.49 6.01 23.58
N TRP A 574 -4.11 6.97 24.42
CA TRP A 574 -3.35 6.68 25.63
C TRP A 574 -4.18 5.94 26.68
N GLU A 575 -5.42 6.37 26.90
CA GLU A 575 -6.35 5.74 27.86
C GLU A 575 -6.77 4.33 27.43
N ASN A 576 -6.69 4.02 26.13
CA ASN A 576 -7.13 2.76 25.53
C ASN A 576 -5.98 1.95 24.91
N GLN A 577 -4.73 2.22 25.30
CA GLN A 577 -3.54 1.56 24.74
C GLN A 577 -3.57 0.02 24.85
N ASP A 578 -4.32 -0.54 25.79
CA ASP A 578 -4.50 -1.99 25.97
C ASP A 578 -5.30 -2.66 24.84
N TYR A 579 -6.08 -1.87 24.09
CA TYR A 579 -6.97 -2.35 23.04
C TYR A 579 -6.48 -2.06 21.62
N ILE A 580 -5.31 -1.47 21.48
CA ILE A 580 -4.69 -1.11 20.20
C ILE A 580 -3.22 -1.53 20.21
N ALA A 581 -2.70 -2.01 19.08
CA ALA A 581 -1.26 -2.20 18.90
C ALA A 581 -0.72 -1.12 17.95
N GLY A 582 -0.91 -1.29 16.64
CA GLY A 582 -0.55 -0.30 15.63
C GLY A 582 -1.75 0.59 15.26
N VAL A 583 -1.58 1.91 15.33
CA VAL A 583 -2.57 2.91 14.88
C VAL A 583 -1.87 4.04 14.11
N THR A 584 -2.52 4.53 13.05
CA THR A 584 -2.04 5.67 12.26
C THR A 584 -3.16 6.68 12.06
N PHE A 585 -2.81 7.96 12.07
CA PHE A 585 -3.75 9.08 11.92
C PHE A 585 -3.43 9.88 10.66
N LEU A 586 -4.46 10.37 9.98
CA LEU A 586 -4.32 11.32 8.88
C LEU A 586 -5.29 12.49 9.08
N SER A 587 -4.87 13.68 8.65
CA SER A 587 -5.78 14.81 8.52
C SER A 587 -6.84 14.52 7.46
N SER A 588 -8.04 15.06 7.65
CA SER A 588 -9.09 14.97 6.64
C SER A 588 -8.68 15.75 5.37
N TYR A 589 -8.61 15.07 4.21
CA TYR A 589 -8.29 15.68 2.91
C TYR A 589 -9.54 15.99 2.07
N GLY A 590 -9.49 17.05 1.27
CA GLY A 590 -10.49 17.37 0.23
C GLY A 590 -10.19 16.68 -1.10
N ASP A 591 -11.16 15.93 -1.64
CA ASP A 591 -11.05 15.23 -2.93
C ASP A 591 -11.22 16.13 -4.15
N MET A 592 -11.85 17.29 -3.97
CA MET A 592 -12.11 18.27 -5.02
C MET A 592 -10.91 19.17 -5.32
N ASP A 593 -9.90 19.15 -4.45
CA ASP A 593 -8.69 19.98 -4.57
C ASP A 593 -7.66 19.37 -5.52
N LEU A 594 -7.66 18.04 -5.67
CA LEU A 594 -6.70 17.33 -6.51
C LEU A 594 -7.34 16.87 -7.82
N PRO A 595 -6.76 17.21 -8.98
CA PRO A 595 -7.22 16.67 -10.24
C PRO A 595 -6.98 15.16 -10.32
N GLN A 596 -7.96 14.42 -10.84
CA GLN A 596 -7.95 12.95 -10.94
C GLN A 596 -7.61 12.24 -9.60
N ALA A 597 -8.18 12.68 -8.47
CA ALA A 597 -7.98 12.02 -7.18
C ALA A 597 -8.38 10.52 -7.24
N PRO A 598 -7.75 9.63 -6.46
CA PRO A 598 -8.03 8.19 -6.50
C PRO A 598 -9.50 7.83 -6.27
N MET A 599 -10.19 8.64 -5.46
CA MET A 599 -11.63 8.58 -5.20
C MET A 599 -12.17 10.00 -5.26
N CYS A 600 -13.25 10.22 -6.01
CA CYS A 600 -13.94 11.51 -6.09
C CYS A 600 -15.43 11.30 -5.80
N ARG A 601 -15.99 12.01 -4.83
CA ARG A 601 -17.41 11.91 -4.48
C ARG A 601 -18.26 12.36 -5.66
N VAL A 602 -19.37 11.66 -5.88
CA VAL A 602 -20.38 12.03 -6.87
C VAL A 602 -21.69 12.27 -6.13
N ALA A 603 -22.13 13.53 -6.11
CA ALA A 603 -23.41 13.90 -5.52
C ALA A 603 -24.57 13.66 -6.51
N THR A 604 -25.78 13.36 -6.01
CA THR A 604 -26.98 13.25 -6.86
C THR A 604 -27.42 14.63 -7.38
N PRO A 605 -28.25 14.71 -8.43
CA PRO A 605 -28.83 15.99 -8.87
C PRO A 605 -29.50 16.77 -7.72
N GLU A 606 -30.23 16.07 -6.84
CA GLU A 606 -30.92 16.66 -5.70
C GLU A 606 -29.94 17.17 -4.64
N GLU A 607 -28.85 16.45 -4.39
CA GLU A 607 -27.79 16.88 -3.47
C GLU A 607 -27.06 18.12 -4.02
N ILE A 608 -26.68 18.12 -5.30
CA ILE A 608 -26.03 19.26 -5.94
C ILE A 608 -26.96 20.48 -5.91
N LEU A 609 -28.24 20.31 -6.23
CA LEU A 609 -29.23 21.39 -6.16
C LEU A 609 -29.39 21.92 -4.74
N ARG A 610 -29.39 21.04 -3.72
CA ARG A 610 -29.49 21.43 -2.31
C ARG A 610 -28.25 22.20 -1.84
N GLU A 611 -27.06 21.76 -2.21
CA GLU A 611 -25.78 22.32 -1.75
C GLU A 611 -25.43 23.64 -2.47
N TYR A 612 -25.68 23.70 -3.77
CA TYR A 612 -25.25 24.81 -4.64
C TYR A 612 -26.39 25.68 -5.17
N GLY A 613 -27.65 25.28 -5.00
CA GLY A 613 -28.81 26.03 -5.48
C GLY A 613 -29.01 25.96 -6.99
N VAL A 614 -29.87 26.85 -7.51
CA VAL A 614 -30.31 26.86 -8.92
C VAL A 614 -29.18 27.06 -9.94
N GLY A 615 -28.03 27.58 -9.52
CA GLY A 615 -26.85 27.71 -10.38
C GLY A 615 -26.43 26.38 -11.00
N SER A 616 -26.66 25.26 -10.30
CA SER A 616 -26.31 23.93 -10.78
C SER A 616 -26.97 23.56 -12.11
N MET A 617 -28.17 24.07 -12.37
CA MET A 617 -28.90 23.84 -13.62
C MET A 617 -28.23 24.49 -14.84
N PHE A 618 -27.38 25.50 -14.62
CA PHE A 618 -26.70 26.28 -15.67
C PHE A 618 -25.21 25.98 -15.78
N ALA A 619 -24.67 25.13 -14.91
CA ALA A 619 -23.24 24.82 -14.83
C ALA A 619 -22.73 24.01 -16.04
N SER A 620 -23.54 23.09 -16.59
CA SER A 620 -23.09 22.11 -17.59
C SER A 620 -22.49 22.74 -18.85
N GLY A 621 -23.09 23.81 -19.38
CA GLY A 621 -22.54 24.50 -20.56
C GLY A 621 -21.16 25.08 -20.30
N LEU A 622 -20.97 25.72 -19.14
CA LEU A 622 -19.68 26.28 -18.75
C LEU A 622 -18.62 25.21 -18.50
N VAL A 623 -19.01 24.04 -17.97
CA VAL A 623 -18.12 22.88 -17.81
C VAL A 623 -17.58 22.41 -19.17
N VAL A 624 -18.46 22.20 -20.16
CA VAL A 624 -18.08 21.69 -21.48
C VAL A 624 -17.08 22.63 -22.16
N GLU A 625 -17.39 23.91 -22.19
CA GLU A 625 -16.53 24.92 -22.83
C GLU A 625 -15.21 25.12 -22.07
N ALA A 626 -15.20 25.02 -20.74
CA ALA A 626 -13.97 25.07 -19.97
C ALA A 626 -13.05 23.89 -20.29
N ILE A 627 -13.60 22.67 -20.43
CA ILE A 627 -12.84 21.48 -20.84
C ILE A 627 -12.34 21.63 -22.28
N GLU A 628 -13.13 22.15 -23.20
CA GLU A 628 -12.72 22.37 -24.59
C GLU A 628 -11.53 23.33 -24.70
N VAL A 629 -11.54 24.42 -23.91
CA VAL A 629 -10.51 25.46 -23.97
C VAL A 629 -9.25 25.10 -23.19
N PHE A 630 -9.36 24.48 -22.02
CA PHE A 630 -8.21 24.14 -21.17
C PHE A 630 -7.71 22.70 -21.33
N GLY A 631 -8.48 21.83 -21.99
CA GLY A 631 -8.28 20.39 -22.01
C GLY A 631 -8.61 19.68 -20.68
N ASP A 632 -8.80 20.44 -19.59
CA ASP A 632 -9.06 19.93 -18.25
C ASP A 632 -9.81 20.99 -17.40
N LEU A 633 -10.88 20.55 -16.73
CA LEU A 633 -11.72 21.45 -15.92
C LEU A 633 -10.98 21.97 -14.69
N TRP A 634 -10.12 21.15 -14.07
CA TRP A 634 -9.38 21.56 -12.86
C TRP A 634 -8.40 22.68 -13.20
N LYS A 635 -7.67 22.59 -14.31
CA LYS A 635 -6.81 23.70 -14.80
C LYS A 635 -7.59 25.01 -14.97
N ALA A 636 -8.80 24.95 -15.54
CA ALA A 636 -9.65 26.13 -15.68
C ALA A 636 -10.07 26.70 -14.32
N CYS A 637 -10.48 25.82 -13.39
CA CYS A 637 -10.88 26.19 -12.03
C CYS A 637 -9.72 26.80 -11.24
N GLU A 638 -8.55 26.18 -11.25
CA GLU A 638 -7.35 26.69 -10.56
C GLU A 638 -6.91 28.04 -11.12
N SER A 639 -6.98 28.22 -12.44
CA SER A 639 -6.67 29.50 -13.08
C SER A 639 -7.69 30.58 -12.67
N ALA A 640 -8.97 30.24 -12.53
CA ALA A 640 -10.00 31.15 -12.02
C ALA A 640 -9.82 31.51 -10.53
N GLN A 641 -9.20 30.63 -9.76
CA GLN A 641 -8.83 30.86 -8.35
C GLN A 641 -7.47 31.57 -8.20
N GLY A 642 -6.77 31.86 -9.29
CA GLY A 642 -5.44 32.49 -9.27
C GLY A 642 -4.29 31.54 -8.88
N ARG A 643 -4.54 30.23 -8.77
CA ARG A 643 -3.54 29.20 -8.44
C ARG A 643 -3.02 28.42 -9.65
N GLY A 644 -3.67 28.56 -10.80
CA GLY A 644 -3.39 27.82 -12.03
C GLY A 644 -2.45 28.54 -12.99
N GLU A 645 -2.70 28.36 -14.29
CA GLU A 645 -1.92 28.99 -15.35
C GLU A 645 -2.01 30.53 -15.23
N GLN A 646 -0.89 31.23 -15.37
CA GLN A 646 -0.86 32.69 -15.27
C GLN A 646 -1.44 33.30 -16.54
N LEU A 647 -2.73 33.64 -16.50
CA LEU A 647 -3.47 34.19 -17.65
C LEU A 647 -3.51 35.71 -17.67
N PHE A 648 -3.17 36.38 -16.58
CA PHE A 648 -3.14 37.84 -16.48
C PHE A 648 -1.74 38.28 -16.06
N VAL A 649 -1.39 39.54 -16.37
CA VAL A 649 -0.15 40.12 -15.85
C VAL A 649 -0.29 40.27 -14.34
N SER A 650 0.56 39.60 -13.57
CA SER A 650 0.57 39.70 -12.11
C SER A 650 1.30 40.95 -11.64
N ASP A 651 0.97 41.43 -10.44
CA ASP A 651 1.68 42.55 -9.82
C ASP A 651 3.17 42.23 -9.63
N GLN A 652 3.51 40.97 -9.34
CA GLN A 652 4.90 40.50 -9.29
C GLN A 652 5.60 40.64 -10.65
N ALA A 653 4.96 40.25 -11.75
CA ALA A 653 5.55 40.38 -13.08
C ALA A 653 5.74 41.84 -13.50
N LEU A 654 4.87 42.74 -13.03
CA LEU A 654 5.03 44.18 -13.18
C LEU A 654 6.22 44.68 -12.34
N ALA A 655 6.30 44.31 -11.06
CA ALA A 655 7.39 44.67 -10.16
C ALA A 655 8.76 44.19 -10.68
N ASP A 656 8.85 42.92 -11.12
CA ASP A 656 10.07 42.34 -11.71
C ASP A 656 10.51 43.10 -12.97
N TYR A 657 9.55 43.52 -13.80
CA TYR A 657 9.84 44.32 -14.98
C TYR A 657 10.36 45.71 -14.60
N LEU A 658 9.73 46.37 -13.64
CA LEU A 658 10.16 47.69 -13.15
C LEU A 658 11.58 47.62 -12.57
N GLN A 659 11.83 46.64 -11.69
CA GLN A 659 13.15 46.40 -11.11
C GLN A 659 14.22 46.11 -12.18
N LYS A 660 13.91 45.27 -13.17
CA LYS A 660 14.86 44.90 -14.23
C LYS A 660 15.24 46.07 -15.15
N ASN A 661 14.39 47.11 -15.22
CA ASN A 661 14.60 48.27 -16.07
C ASN A 661 14.94 49.54 -15.26
N ASP A 662 15.27 49.42 -13.97
CA ASP A 662 15.55 50.54 -13.04
C ASP A 662 14.45 51.62 -13.03
N LEU A 663 13.18 51.20 -13.09
CA LEU A 663 12.00 52.06 -13.02
C LEU A 663 11.36 51.99 -11.64
N ASP A 664 10.97 53.15 -11.09
CA ASP A 664 10.20 53.24 -9.83
C ASP A 664 8.70 53.40 -10.14
N GLU A 665 7.87 52.53 -9.57
CA GLU A 665 6.42 52.52 -9.75
C GLU A 665 5.76 53.86 -9.34
N ALA A 666 6.34 54.58 -8.39
CA ALA A 666 5.85 55.89 -7.96
C ALA A 666 6.11 57.01 -8.99
N THR A 667 6.99 56.76 -9.97
CA THR A 667 7.49 57.79 -10.91
C THR A 667 7.10 57.56 -12.38
N ILE A 668 6.62 56.36 -12.73
CA ILE A 668 6.15 56.06 -14.09
C ILE A 668 4.83 56.77 -14.41
N THR A 669 4.73 57.28 -15.63
CA THR A 669 3.50 57.88 -16.16
C THR A 669 2.45 56.82 -16.49
N GLU A 670 1.18 57.22 -16.60
CA GLU A 670 0.08 56.31 -16.95
C GLU A 670 0.27 55.69 -18.36
N GLU A 671 0.88 56.44 -19.28
CA GLU A 671 1.22 55.96 -20.62
C GLU A 671 2.35 54.92 -20.61
N GLU A 672 3.39 55.14 -19.81
CA GLU A 672 4.47 54.16 -19.60
C GLU A 672 3.94 52.88 -18.97
N ARG A 673 3.10 52.99 -17.94
CA ARG A 673 2.45 51.84 -17.32
C ARG A 673 1.63 51.03 -18.33
N LYS A 674 0.88 51.71 -19.20
CA LYS A 674 0.11 51.07 -20.27
C LYS A 674 1.00 50.38 -21.30
N HIS A 675 2.14 50.96 -21.65
CA HIS A 675 3.13 50.37 -22.56
C HIS A 675 3.80 49.13 -21.95
N ILE A 676 4.16 49.18 -20.67
CA ILE A 676 4.74 48.06 -19.91
C ILE A 676 3.73 46.90 -19.85
N LEU A 677 2.48 47.18 -19.48
CA LEU A 677 1.41 46.18 -19.45
C LEU A 677 1.15 45.58 -20.83
N ALA A 678 1.18 46.38 -21.91
CA ALA A 678 1.04 45.87 -23.28
C ALA A 678 2.20 44.91 -23.64
N THR A 679 3.43 45.27 -23.26
CA THR A 679 4.63 44.45 -23.48
C THR A 679 4.57 43.14 -22.71
N LEU A 680 4.18 43.19 -21.43
CA LEU A 680 4.01 42.00 -20.59
C LEU A 680 2.88 41.11 -21.10
N ASN A 681 1.78 41.69 -21.57
CA ASN A 681 0.68 40.95 -22.19
C ASN A 681 1.09 40.27 -23.49
N ALA A 682 1.88 40.93 -24.35
CA ALA A 682 2.40 40.31 -25.57
C ALA A 682 3.27 39.09 -25.24
N LYS A 683 4.19 39.23 -24.27
CA LYS A 683 5.00 38.10 -23.78
C LYS A 683 4.18 36.96 -23.20
N LEU A 684 3.06 37.28 -22.54
CA LEU A 684 2.16 36.26 -22.00
C LEU A 684 1.43 35.53 -23.13
N ASN A 685 1.01 36.25 -24.16
CA ASN A 685 0.33 35.70 -25.35
C ASN A 685 1.23 34.74 -26.14
N ASP A 686 2.53 34.98 -26.18
CA ASP A 686 3.50 34.08 -26.81
C ASP A 686 3.75 32.80 -25.98
N LYS A 687 3.54 32.86 -24.66
CA LYS A 687 3.80 31.74 -23.73
C LYS A 687 2.57 30.85 -23.50
N VAL A 688 1.37 31.40 -23.62
CA VAL A 688 0.12 30.71 -23.28
C VAL A 688 -0.71 30.50 -24.54
N GLU A 689 -0.85 29.24 -24.94
CA GLU A 689 -1.72 28.87 -26.05
C GLU A 689 -3.18 29.22 -25.74
N ASN A 690 -3.90 29.76 -26.74
CA ASN A 690 -5.31 30.15 -26.66
C ASN A 690 -5.65 31.13 -25.50
N LEU A 691 -4.72 32.02 -25.15
CA LEU A 691 -4.83 32.95 -24.02
C LEU A 691 -6.17 33.71 -23.97
N ALA A 692 -6.65 34.24 -25.11
CA ALA A 692 -7.90 34.99 -25.17
C ALA A 692 -9.13 34.15 -24.77
N ALA A 693 -9.21 32.91 -25.26
CA ALA A 693 -10.28 31.99 -24.93
C ALA A 693 -10.21 31.58 -23.45
N LYS A 694 -9.01 31.27 -22.94
CA LYS A 694 -8.78 30.94 -21.53
C LYS A 694 -9.21 32.08 -20.58
N ARG A 695 -8.88 33.34 -20.94
CA ARG A 695 -9.32 34.53 -20.19
C ARG A 695 -10.84 34.68 -20.20
N ASP A 696 -11.50 34.42 -21.33
CA ASP A 696 -12.96 34.49 -21.41
C ASP A 696 -13.62 33.47 -20.48
N ILE A 697 -13.14 32.23 -20.46
CA ILE A 697 -13.64 31.19 -19.56
C ILE A 697 -13.47 31.61 -18.09
N VAL A 698 -12.29 32.09 -17.68
CA VAL A 698 -12.07 32.56 -16.30
C VAL A 698 -13.03 33.70 -15.94
N ARG A 699 -13.20 34.69 -16.83
CA ARG A 699 -14.16 35.78 -16.64
C ARG A 699 -15.59 35.23 -16.46
N ARG A 700 -15.97 34.21 -17.22
CA ARG A 700 -17.31 33.60 -17.16
C ARG A 700 -17.50 32.77 -15.90
N ILE A 701 -16.48 32.09 -15.40
CA ILE A 701 -16.50 31.43 -14.08
C ILE A 701 -16.72 32.47 -12.97
N ILE A 702 -15.98 33.58 -13.00
CA ILE A 702 -16.15 34.67 -12.02
C ILE A 702 -17.55 35.29 -12.11
N LYS A 703 -18.06 35.52 -13.33
CA LYS A 703 -19.43 36.01 -13.54
C LYS A 703 -20.48 35.01 -13.04
N PHE A 704 -20.25 33.72 -13.26
CA PHE A 704 -21.11 32.66 -12.77
C PHE A 704 -21.13 32.63 -11.23
N ALA A 705 -19.97 32.80 -10.59
CA ALA A 705 -19.85 32.93 -9.14
C ALA A 705 -20.64 34.14 -8.60
N ALA A 706 -20.52 35.30 -9.26
CA ALA A 706 -21.29 36.51 -8.91
C ALA A 706 -22.80 36.28 -9.00
N ASN A 707 -23.26 35.64 -10.07
CA ASN A 707 -24.69 35.43 -10.33
C ASN A 707 -25.33 34.37 -9.43
N TYR A 708 -24.62 33.27 -9.14
CA TYR A 708 -25.23 32.07 -8.55
C TYR A 708 -24.59 31.64 -7.22
N CYS A 709 -23.40 32.14 -6.88
CA CYS A 709 -22.65 31.76 -5.68
C CYS A 709 -22.32 32.95 -4.77
N ARG A 710 -23.04 34.08 -4.91
CA ARG A 710 -22.82 35.31 -4.11
C ARG A 710 -21.39 35.85 -4.20
N GLY A 711 -20.74 35.66 -5.35
CA GLY A 711 -19.35 36.05 -5.59
C GLY A 711 -18.30 35.06 -5.09
N ASP A 712 -18.70 33.97 -4.45
CA ASP A 712 -17.78 32.93 -3.98
C ASP A 712 -17.29 32.06 -5.16
N VAL A 713 -16.07 32.36 -5.62
CA VAL A 713 -15.42 31.63 -6.71
C VAL A 713 -15.10 30.20 -6.32
N TYR A 714 -14.73 29.94 -5.05
CA TYR A 714 -14.44 28.60 -4.56
C TYR A 714 -15.68 27.71 -4.62
N LYS A 715 -16.82 28.24 -4.17
CA LYS A 715 -18.12 27.55 -4.28
C LYS A 715 -18.51 27.31 -5.73
N ALA A 716 -18.28 28.28 -6.62
CA ALA A 716 -18.59 28.15 -8.04
C ALA A 716 -17.76 27.05 -8.72
N VAL A 717 -16.45 27.00 -8.50
CA VAL A 717 -15.60 25.96 -9.11
C VAL A 717 -15.93 24.57 -8.57
N ASN A 718 -16.26 24.45 -7.28
CA ASN A 718 -16.68 23.16 -6.71
C ASN A 718 -18.02 22.70 -7.30
N LEU A 719 -18.97 23.61 -7.54
CA LEU A 719 -20.18 23.27 -8.29
C LEU A 719 -19.86 22.74 -9.69
N LEU A 720 -19.00 23.42 -10.46
CA LEU A 720 -18.61 22.97 -11.81
C LEU A 720 -17.99 21.57 -11.78
N LYS A 721 -17.06 21.34 -10.84
CA LYS A 721 -16.42 20.03 -10.62
C LYS A 721 -17.45 18.95 -10.23
N SER A 722 -18.42 19.25 -9.35
CA SER A 722 -19.46 18.29 -8.95
C SER A 722 -20.37 17.90 -10.11
N VAL A 723 -20.76 18.87 -10.94
CA VAL A 723 -21.57 18.61 -12.15
C VAL A 723 -20.79 17.77 -13.16
N ASN A 724 -19.50 18.05 -13.35
CA ASN A 724 -18.62 17.25 -14.19
C ASN A 724 -18.50 15.79 -13.70
N ASN A 725 -18.29 15.59 -12.41
CA ASN A 725 -18.17 14.25 -11.82
C ASN A 725 -19.46 13.45 -11.98
N LEU A 726 -20.63 14.07 -11.77
CA LEU A 726 -21.93 13.46 -12.03
C LEU A 726 -22.10 13.09 -13.50
N HIS A 727 -21.76 14.00 -14.42
CA HIS A 727 -21.84 13.71 -15.85
C HIS A 727 -20.96 12.52 -16.25
N LEU A 728 -19.70 12.51 -15.82
CA LEU A 728 -18.78 11.41 -16.10
C LEU A 728 -19.33 10.10 -15.51
N PHE A 729 -19.78 10.10 -14.26
CA PHE A 729 -20.35 8.93 -13.60
C PHE A 729 -21.51 8.30 -14.39
N GLU A 730 -22.48 9.11 -14.83
CA GLU A 730 -23.63 8.64 -15.62
C GLU A 730 -23.22 8.15 -17.01
N VAL A 731 -22.27 8.84 -17.65
CA VAL A 731 -21.73 8.42 -18.95
C VAL A 731 -21.07 7.04 -18.83
N LEU A 732 -20.22 6.84 -17.82
CA LEU A 732 -19.51 5.58 -17.62
C LEU A 732 -20.47 4.42 -17.35
N LYS A 733 -21.52 4.65 -16.54
CA LYS A 733 -22.57 3.63 -16.32
C LYS A 733 -23.30 3.28 -17.61
N LYS A 734 -23.67 4.28 -18.42
CA LYS A 734 -24.43 4.07 -19.66
C LYS A 734 -23.62 3.42 -20.77
N THR A 735 -22.33 3.70 -20.85
CA THR A 735 -21.48 3.25 -21.97
C THR A 735 -20.62 2.03 -21.65
N TYR A 736 -20.72 1.47 -20.45
CA TYR A 736 -19.91 0.33 -20.06
C TYR A 736 -20.19 -0.89 -20.94
N LYS A 737 -19.10 -1.55 -21.35
CA LYS A 737 -19.10 -2.81 -22.09
C LYS A 737 -18.16 -3.79 -21.37
N PRO A 738 -18.64 -4.97 -20.97
CA PRO A 738 -17.78 -6.01 -20.40
C PRO A 738 -16.65 -6.39 -21.35
N VAL A 739 -15.45 -6.57 -20.80
CA VAL A 739 -14.29 -7.08 -21.53
C VAL A 739 -14.30 -8.61 -21.47
N ASP A 740 -14.26 -9.27 -22.63
CA ASP A 740 -14.00 -10.71 -22.67
C ASP A 740 -12.49 -10.97 -22.55
N TRP A 741 -12.04 -11.16 -21.31
CA TRP A 741 -10.64 -11.40 -20.98
C TRP A 741 -10.05 -12.67 -21.61
N LYS A 742 -10.89 -13.61 -22.08
CA LYS A 742 -10.41 -14.81 -22.80
C LYS A 742 -10.00 -14.50 -24.24
N MET A 743 -10.47 -13.39 -24.79
CA MET A 743 -10.20 -12.98 -26.18
C MET A 743 -9.10 -11.91 -26.28
N VAL A 744 -8.55 -11.47 -25.15
CA VAL A 744 -7.48 -10.47 -25.12
C VAL A 744 -6.16 -11.12 -25.50
N ASP A 745 -5.52 -10.58 -26.55
CA ASP A 745 -4.19 -11.01 -26.98
C ASP A 745 -3.09 -10.40 -26.08
N PHE A 746 -2.53 -11.24 -25.20
CA PHE A 746 -1.41 -10.87 -24.35
C PHE A 746 -0.05 -11.25 -24.95
N GLY A 747 -0.02 -11.92 -26.09
CA GLY A 747 1.20 -12.30 -26.83
C GLY A 747 1.80 -11.16 -27.65
N GLY A 748 1.17 -9.98 -27.63
CA GLY A 748 1.68 -8.75 -28.24
C GLY A 748 1.43 -8.62 -29.74
N LYS A 749 0.91 -9.64 -30.44
CA LYS A 749 0.75 -9.58 -31.91
C LYS A 749 -0.31 -8.58 -32.36
N ARG A 750 -1.34 -8.35 -31.54
CA ARG A 750 -2.44 -7.40 -31.81
C ARG A 750 -2.12 -5.96 -31.41
N TYR A 751 -1.13 -5.74 -30.54
CA TYR A 751 -0.85 -4.45 -29.90
C TYR A 751 0.61 -3.96 -30.05
N ALA A 752 1.42 -4.66 -30.86
CA ALA A 752 2.80 -4.33 -31.18
C ALA A 752 2.93 -3.26 -32.27
#